data_AF-A0A7C4PVQ6-F1
#
_entry.id   AF-A0A7C4PVQ6-F1
#
_cell.length_a   1.000
_cell.length_b   1.000
_cell.length_c   1.000
_cell.angle_alpha   90.00
_cell.angle_beta   90.00
_cell.angle_gamma   90.00
#
_symmetry.space_group_name_H-M   'P 1'
#
loop_
_entity.id
_entity.type
_entity.pdbx_description
1 polymer ?
#
loop_
_entity_poly.entity_id
_entity_poly.type
_entity_poly.pdbx_seq_one_letter_code
_entity_poly.pdbx_strand_id
1 'polypeptide(L)'
;MPVPTGLGKTEVTLAWAWRRLVAGKPEPLHLVYCLPMRSLVTQTVQRLRRYFDALKTKNPEIDVGVFQLMGGEIDDEWAGQPDRPWVLVGTQDQLLSRALNRGYSMSRFEWPVHFGLLNNDCRWLIDEVQLMGPGLWTTSQLDWMRTKRFLSLKPCLTTWMSATVGTSFLSTTDRVREALSEPSQEQVAFEDKLKTALDHDDGLNWWREAKRPLAWWQPDASAPTTGGGKKRNAAKSATVATVTPDTVADAIAASVKAKHVARTLTLVVCNTVDMAQKVFRALSSIDHKVLLTSRFRREDRALHEDRLIAFDANRKAGNLPQDDPGLICVSTQVIEAGVDISAHRLFTELAPWPSMLQRLGRLNRKGDDQEAQAWVWETPKEGGNKKVERIGPYEAADIERAKKLVDAFAPLSQGKAFSEAIEELNETKQKEVTEALQPKPSPLPRALDVHGLFSTERDVHGGFTDISAFVRGTDSDLDVTVFWRDWSGDSPPRGDDLDGPLFDPAKEACPVSCGELQQMLKSNNAKAWLWDDEADRWERVNHWEIRPGMLVMLKRDVGGYDKTEGWTGDKSNKLAEVPRAGRGATLRDDAWTEVGYWSRLEDHLKDARREAEELCTALSLEGDIQKAVVEASGLHDLGKAHPQWQAALPDRSGIPDALLAKSPRVVAADVRGDAFAVRAEFLKLRPKAYSLPDEARRRGREDVVRLRWAIDDRLSDAELESLRHVAGVRWAGHLPFRPGLRHEVASALAMWRKYRDSETKPYPALAVYLAATHHGKARTVMRSTTGEGDDVFGVPSKSSKPSLLVIGGDQLPLDFSVAKDGAEGRWEGDEFVLTGYGWTGLVADLLGPWRPEEKGDVGAVPAGEPRHLGPFALAYLEALVRIADWRASDPARATGACKPSEVRDGR
;
A
#
# COMPACT_ATOMS: atom_id res chain seq x y z
N MET A 1 -12.66 12.58 19.11
CA MET A 1 -11.88 12.96 20.30
C MET A 1 -11.01 14.18 20.00
N PRO A 2 -11.29 15.34 20.60
CA PRO A 2 -10.42 16.51 20.55
C PRO A 2 -9.24 16.34 21.53
N VAL A 3 -8.06 16.02 21.03
CA VAL A 3 -6.85 15.83 21.85
C VAL A 3 -5.74 16.74 21.34
N PRO A 4 -5.25 17.70 22.15
CA PRO A 4 -4.13 18.57 21.80
C PRO A 4 -2.87 17.82 21.34
N THR A 5 -2.08 18.48 20.50
CA THR A 5 -0.81 17.92 20.01
C THR A 5 0.17 17.71 21.18
N GLY A 6 0.74 16.50 21.27
CA GLY A 6 1.75 16.15 22.28
C GLY A 6 1.23 15.43 23.52
N LEU A 7 -0.08 15.20 23.67
CA LEU A 7 -0.68 14.56 24.86
C LEU A 7 -0.83 13.02 24.76
N GLY A 8 0.04 12.34 24.01
CA GLY A 8 0.04 10.87 23.99
C GLY A 8 -1.17 10.22 23.30
N LYS A 9 -1.57 10.72 22.12
CA LYS A 9 -2.64 10.09 21.31
C LYS A 9 -2.35 8.64 20.92
N THR A 10 -1.08 8.26 20.89
CA THR A 10 -0.65 6.89 20.59
C THR A 10 -1.09 5.90 21.67
N GLU A 11 -1.09 6.33 22.93
CA GLU A 11 -1.43 5.49 24.09
C GLU A 11 -2.90 5.06 24.13
N VAL A 12 -3.77 5.64 23.31
CA VAL A 12 -5.16 5.16 23.10
C VAL A 12 -5.18 3.69 22.67
N THR A 13 -4.13 3.21 21.99
CA THR A 13 -3.94 1.79 21.65
C THR A 13 -3.92 0.89 22.89
N LEU A 14 -3.36 1.38 24.02
CA LEU A 14 -3.32 0.63 25.27
C LEU A 14 -4.71 0.49 25.91
N ALA A 15 -5.61 1.45 25.68
CA ALA A 15 -6.99 1.35 26.14
C ALA A 15 -7.75 0.23 25.41
N TRP A 16 -7.53 0.07 24.10
CA TRP A 16 -8.04 -1.08 23.34
C TRP A 16 -7.49 -2.39 23.91
N ALA A 17 -6.17 -2.49 24.09
CA ALA A 17 -5.53 -3.69 24.62
C ALA A 17 -6.07 -4.06 26.00
N TRP A 18 -6.22 -3.09 26.90
CA TRP A 18 -6.79 -3.31 28.23
C TRP A 18 -8.24 -3.79 28.16
N ARG A 19 -9.09 -3.14 27.35
CA ARG A 19 -10.50 -3.53 27.20
C ARG A 19 -10.64 -4.97 26.71
N ARG A 20 -9.86 -5.34 25.70
CA ARG A 20 -9.95 -6.65 25.04
C ARG A 20 -9.27 -7.77 25.81
N LEU A 21 -8.05 -7.54 26.28
CA LEU A 21 -7.15 -8.58 26.79
C LEU A 21 -7.17 -8.69 28.31
N VAL A 22 -7.61 -7.65 29.03
CA VAL A 22 -7.66 -7.63 30.51
C VAL A 22 -9.09 -7.60 31.02
N ALA A 23 -9.92 -6.68 30.52
CA ALA A 23 -11.28 -6.48 31.01
C ALA A 23 -12.34 -7.37 30.33
N GLY A 24 -11.96 -8.14 29.30
CA GLY A 24 -12.86 -9.03 28.56
C GLY A 24 -14.08 -8.33 27.93
N LYS A 25 -13.95 -7.04 27.58
CA LYS A 25 -15.04 -6.27 26.98
C LYS A 25 -15.22 -6.65 25.50
N PRO A 26 -16.46 -6.56 24.96
CA PRO A 26 -16.70 -6.74 23.53
C PRO A 26 -15.98 -5.63 22.76
N GLU A 27 -14.88 -5.99 22.12
CA GLU A 27 -14.01 -5.10 21.35
C GLU A 27 -13.47 -5.92 20.16
N PRO A 28 -13.30 -5.32 18.97
CA PRO A 28 -12.72 -6.02 17.83
C PRO A 28 -11.33 -6.61 18.14
N LEU A 29 -11.03 -7.77 17.56
CA LEU A 29 -9.80 -8.51 17.81
C LEU A 29 -8.55 -7.78 17.31
N HIS A 30 -8.69 -6.94 16.29
CA HIS A 30 -7.58 -6.24 15.67
C HIS A 30 -7.69 -4.72 15.81
N LEU A 31 -6.55 -4.04 15.78
CA LEU A 31 -6.50 -2.58 15.77
C LEU A 31 -5.73 -2.07 14.56
N VAL A 32 -6.31 -1.10 13.87
CA VAL A 32 -5.72 -0.44 12.70
C VAL A 32 -5.46 1.03 13.07
N TYR A 33 -4.20 1.45 13.07
CA TYR A 33 -3.77 2.80 13.40
C TYR A 33 -3.39 3.55 12.12
N CYS A 34 -4.27 4.44 11.67
CA CYS A 34 -4.16 5.15 10.39
C CYS A 34 -3.57 6.55 10.58
N LEU A 35 -2.51 6.84 9.81
CA LEU A 35 -1.75 8.08 9.89
C LEU A 35 -1.65 8.77 8.51
N PRO A 36 -1.72 10.11 8.43
CA PRO A 36 -1.67 10.81 7.13
C PRO A 36 -0.29 10.77 6.45
N MET A 37 0.78 10.55 7.23
CA MET A 37 2.17 10.68 6.77
C MET A 37 3.03 9.49 7.18
N ARG A 38 4.02 9.17 6.33
CA ARG A 38 4.94 8.02 6.49
C ARG A 38 5.80 8.10 7.74
N SER A 39 6.38 9.26 8.02
CA SER A 39 7.24 9.52 9.18
C SER A 39 6.59 9.14 10.52
N LEU A 40 5.27 9.36 10.66
CA LEU A 40 4.52 9.01 11.88
C LEU A 40 4.51 7.51 12.14
N VAL A 41 4.52 6.70 11.08
CA VAL A 41 4.27 5.27 11.15
C VAL A 41 5.41 4.56 11.86
N THR A 42 6.65 4.72 11.40
CA THR A 42 7.81 4.03 11.98
C THR A 42 7.99 4.37 13.47
N GLN A 43 7.84 5.65 13.84
CA GLN A 43 7.92 6.07 15.23
C GLN A 43 6.82 5.41 16.09
N THR A 44 5.59 5.38 15.57
CA THR A 44 4.45 4.77 16.25
C THR A 44 4.66 3.27 16.43
N VAL A 45 5.11 2.57 15.39
CA VAL A 45 5.43 1.13 15.43
C VAL A 45 6.49 0.84 16.49
N GLN A 46 7.62 1.55 16.48
CA GLN A 46 8.69 1.36 17.47
C GLN A 46 8.22 1.64 18.91
N ARG A 47 7.33 2.61 19.10
CA ARG A 47 6.75 2.92 20.42
C ARG A 47 5.80 1.82 20.88
N LEU A 48 4.91 1.34 20.01
CA LEU A 48 3.96 0.28 20.31
C LEU A 48 4.65 -1.08 20.51
N ARG A 49 5.66 -1.43 19.71
CA ARG A 49 6.49 -2.63 19.92
C ARG A 49 7.07 -2.65 21.32
N ARG A 50 7.71 -1.55 21.75
CA ARG A 50 8.22 -1.42 23.13
C ARG A 50 7.16 -1.65 24.21
N TYR A 51 5.93 -1.16 24.00
CA TYR A 51 4.85 -1.39 24.95
C TYR A 51 4.40 -2.84 25.00
N PHE A 52 4.12 -3.45 23.85
CA PHE A 52 3.64 -4.83 23.80
C PHE A 52 4.73 -5.84 24.18
N ASP A 53 6.01 -5.58 23.85
CA ASP A 53 7.13 -6.42 24.30
C ASP A 53 7.29 -6.38 25.83
N ALA A 54 7.16 -5.19 26.43
CA ALA A 54 7.20 -5.04 27.89
C ALA A 54 5.99 -5.70 28.57
N LEU A 55 4.81 -5.61 27.96
CA LEU A 55 3.60 -6.29 28.45
C LEU A 55 3.74 -7.81 28.35
N LYS A 56 4.18 -8.34 27.20
CA LYS A 56 4.44 -9.77 26.97
C LYS A 56 5.46 -10.33 27.94
N THR A 57 6.51 -9.58 28.24
CA THR A 57 7.53 -9.95 29.24
C THR A 57 6.91 -10.11 30.64
N LYS A 58 5.94 -9.26 31.00
CA LYS A 58 5.27 -9.32 32.31
C LYS A 58 4.12 -10.32 32.36
N ASN A 59 3.40 -10.49 31.25
CA ASN A 59 2.31 -11.45 31.10
C ASN A 59 2.37 -12.08 29.69
N PRO A 60 2.91 -13.30 29.57
CA PRO A 60 3.05 -13.99 28.28
C PRO A 60 1.74 -14.24 27.53
N GLU A 61 0.58 -14.20 28.21
CA GLU A 61 -0.74 -14.32 27.57
C GLU A 61 -1.09 -13.08 26.71
N ILE A 62 -0.45 -11.94 26.95
CA ILE A 62 -0.58 -10.73 26.14
C ILE A 62 0.44 -10.82 24.99
N ASP A 63 0.07 -11.53 23.94
CA ASP A 63 0.85 -11.66 22.71
C ASP A 63 0.17 -10.92 21.56
N VAL A 64 0.58 -9.67 21.33
CA VAL A 64 0.03 -8.80 20.28
C VAL A 64 1.12 -8.48 19.27
N GLY A 65 0.92 -8.88 18.02
CA GLY A 65 1.82 -8.53 16.92
C GLY A 65 1.68 -7.05 16.54
N VAL A 66 2.79 -6.36 16.29
CA VAL A 66 2.80 -4.96 15.83
C VAL A 66 3.45 -4.87 14.45
N PHE A 67 2.61 -4.56 13.46
CA PHE A 67 2.95 -4.61 12.04
C PHE A 67 2.86 -3.24 11.40
N GLN A 68 3.64 -3.06 10.34
CA GLN A 68 3.81 -1.79 9.66
C GLN A 68 3.33 -1.85 8.20
N LEU A 69 2.53 -0.88 7.78
CA LEU A 69 2.10 -0.69 6.38
C LEU A 69 2.36 0.74 5.91
N MET A 70 3.54 0.96 5.33
CA MET A 70 3.85 2.21 4.63
C MET A 70 4.49 1.95 3.28
N GLY A 71 4.47 2.96 2.41
CA GLY A 71 5.00 2.86 1.04
C GLY A 71 6.46 2.43 1.05
N GLY A 72 6.69 1.17 0.66
CA GLY A 72 7.91 0.45 0.94
C GLY A 72 8.12 0.36 2.45
N GLU A 73 7.51 -0.56 3.16
CA GLU A 73 7.83 -1.18 4.47
C GLU A 73 6.48 -1.82 4.85
N ILE A 74 6.25 -2.99 4.25
CA ILE A 74 4.98 -3.70 4.25
C ILE A 74 5.24 -5.03 4.94
N ASP A 75 4.76 -5.16 6.16
CA ASP A 75 4.66 -6.44 6.82
C ASP A 75 3.37 -7.10 6.32
N ASP A 76 3.44 -8.29 5.74
CA ASP A 76 2.25 -9.05 5.30
C ASP A 76 1.92 -10.22 6.25
N GLU A 77 2.78 -10.51 7.23
CA GLU A 77 2.61 -11.63 8.17
C GLU A 77 1.32 -11.55 8.98
N TRP A 78 0.82 -10.35 9.27
CA TRP A 78 -0.44 -10.13 10.01
C TRP A 78 -1.64 -10.75 9.29
N ALA A 79 -1.63 -10.77 7.95
CA ALA A 79 -2.74 -11.31 7.18
C ALA A 79 -2.90 -12.82 7.41
N GLY A 80 -1.81 -13.53 7.74
CA GLY A 80 -1.84 -14.95 8.06
C GLY A 80 -2.37 -15.30 9.45
N GLN A 81 -2.66 -14.29 10.29
CA GLN A 81 -3.02 -14.46 11.71
C GLN A 81 -4.35 -13.74 12.09
N PRO A 82 -5.46 -13.99 11.37
CA PRO A 82 -6.75 -13.35 11.67
C PRO A 82 -7.35 -13.79 13.01
N ASP A 83 -6.90 -14.90 13.56
CA ASP A 83 -7.31 -15.49 14.85
C ASP A 83 -6.48 -14.98 16.05
N ARG A 84 -5.49 -14.11 15.82
CA ARG A 84 -4.63 -13.55 16.88
C ARG A 84 -4.72 -12.02 16.91
N PRO A 85 -4.64 -11.39 18.10
CA PRO A 85 -4.68 -9.94 18.18
C PRO A 85 -3.44 -9.33 17.56
N TRP A 86 -3.64 -8.30 16.75
CA TRP A 86 -2.56 -7.54 16.15
C TRP A 86 -2.91 -6.06 16.05
N VAL A 87 -1.86 -5.24 16.01
CA VAL A 87 -1.90 -3.81 15.75
C VAL A 87 -1.20 -3.53 14.43
N LEU A 88 -1.94 -2.96 13.49
CA LEU A 88 -1.46 -2.60 12.18
C LEU A 88 -1.37 -1.08 12.07
N VAL A 89 -0.15 -0.55 12.00
CA VAL A 89 0.09 0.88 11.88
C VAL A 89 0.47 1.20 10.45
N GLY A 90 -0.22 2.13 9.82
CA GLY A 90 0.06 2.44 8.42
C GLY A 90 -0.37 3.82 7.97
N THR A 91 0.06 4.17 6.77
CA THR A 91 -0.37 5.43 6.17
C THR A 91 -1.79 5.33 5.64
N GLN A 92 -2.50 6.45 5.56
CA GLN A 92 -3.82 6.53 4.95
C GLN A 92 -3.82 5.95 3.53
N ASP A 93 -2.76 6.19 2.77
CA ASP A 93 -2.61 5.64 1.42
C ASP A 93 -2.63 4.12 1.41
N GLN A 94 -1.81 3.48 2.25
CA GLN A 94 -1.69 2.03 2.28
C GLN A 94 -2.93 1.36 2.89
N LEU A 95 -3.51 1.95 3.94
CA LEU A 95 -4.66 1.39 4.65
C LEU A 95 -5.97 1.62 3.91
N LEU A 96 -6.25 2.84 3.46
CA LEU A 96 -7.49 3.15 2.73
C LEU A 96 -7.53 2.48 1.36
N SER A 97 -6.40 2.41 0.65
CA SER A 97 -6.36 1.72 -0.64
C SER A 97 -6.70 0.23 -0.50
N ARG A 98 -6.22 -0.43 0.55
CA ARG A 98 -6.58 -1.82 0.89
C ARG A 98 -8.02 -1.94 1.36
N ALA A 99 -8.50 -1.01 2.20
CA ALA A 99 -9.89 -0.97 2.63
C ALA A 99 -10.89 -0.67 1.50
N LEU A 100 -10.41 -0.22 0.33
CA LEU A 100 -11.16 0.00 -0.91
C LEU A 100 -10.85 -1.04 -2.01
N ASN A 101 -10.21 -2.16 -1.68
CA ASN A 101 -9.90 -3.25 -2.60
C ASN A 101 -9.01 -2.85 -3.80
N ARG A 102 -8.13 -1.86 -3.62
CA ARG A 102 -7.15 -1.36 -4.60
C ARG A 102 -5.80 -1.12 -3.92
N GLY A 103 -5.37 -2.07 -3.09
CA GLY A 103 -4.19 -1.93 -2.24
C GLY A 103 -2.96 -1.49 -3.03
N TYR A 104 -2.36 -0.37 -2.63
CA TYR A 104 -1.17 0.14 -3.28
C TYR A 104 0.04 -0.75 -2.99
N SER A 105 0.92 -0.89 -3.97
CA SER A 105 2.18 -1.65 -3.87
C SER A 105 2.01 -3.14 -3.54
N MET A 106 0.85 -3.74 -3.85
CA MET A 106 0.59 -5.18 -3.69
C MET A 106 -0.10 -5.76 -4.93
N SER A 107 -0.07 -7.08 -5.06
CA SER A 107 -0.72 -7.76 -6.19
C SER A 107 -2.23 -7.58 -6.15
N ARG A 108 -2.88 -7.40 -7.31
CA ARG A 108 -4.34 -7.29 -7.40
C ARG A 108 -5.09 -8.49 -6.86
N PHE A 109 -4.42 -9.65 -6.85
CA PHE A 109 -4.97 -10.89 -6.35
C PHE A 109 -4.95 -10.95 -4.83
N GLU A 110 -4.13 -10.15 -4.16
CA GLU A 110 -4.07 -10.05 -2.71
C GLU A 110 -5.00 -8.96 -2.17
N TRP A 111 -5.47 -8.03 -3.01
CA TRP A 111 -6.41 -6.99 -2.61
C TRP A 111 -7.61 -7.52 -1.82
N PRO A 112 -8.30 -8.61 -2.24
CA PRO A 112 -9.47 -9.12 -1.52
C PRO A 112 -9.16 -9.56 -0.09
N VAL A 113 -7.95 -10.10 0.14
CA VAL A 113 -7.53 -10.55 1.47
C VAL A 113 -7.46 -9.38 2.43
N HIS A 114 -6.68 -8.35 2.06
CA HIS A 114 -6.51 -7.18 2.91
C HIS A 114 -7.82 -6.39 3.01
N PHE A 115 -8.61 -6.33 1.93
CA PHE A 115 -9.92 -5.70 1.91
C PHE A 115 -10.90 -6.38 2.88
N GLY A 116 -10.95 -7.71 2.89
CA GLY A 116 -11.77 -8.48 3.81
C GLY A 116 -11.35 -8.26 5.26
N LEU A 117 -10.07 -8.46 5.58
CA LEU A 117 -9.53 -8.33 6.94
C LEU A 117 -9.67 -6.92 7.50
N LEU A 118 -9.44 -5.87 6.71
CA LEU A 118 -9.51 -4.48 7.19
C LEU A 118 -10.93 -3.95 7.38
N ASN A 119 -11.94 -4.61 6.80
CA ASN A 119 -13.35 -4.25 6.92
C ASN A 119 -14.12 -5.12 7.93
N ASN A 120 -13.46 -6.10 8.57
CA ASN A 120 -14.07 -7.00 9.57
C ASN A 120 -13.17 -7.10 10.81
N ASP A 121 -13.79 -7.17 11.99
CA ASP A 121 -13.10 -7.40 13.28
C ASP A 121 -11.96 -6.40 13.60
N CYS A 122 -12.09 -5.15 13.14
CA CYS A 122 -11.07 -4.11 13.31
C CYS A 122 -11.57 -2.88 14.09
N ARG A 123 -10.75 -2.39 15.01
CA ARG A 123 -10.85 -1.04 15.59
C ARG A 123 -9.93 -0.08 14.82
N TRP A 124 -10.51 0.82 14.05
CA TRP A 124 -9.78 1.87 13.35
C TRP A 124 -9.56 3.08 14.25
N LEU A 125 -8.30 3.44 14.47
CA LEU A 125 -7.89 4.71 15.05
C LEU A 125 -7.38 5.60 13.92
N ILE A 126 -8.05 6.72 13.71
CA ILE A 126 -7.71 7.69 12.69
C ILE A 126 -7.08 8.90 13.38
N ASP A 127 -5.76 9.06 13.22
CA ASP A 127 -5.02 10.17 13.84
C ASP A 127 -4.74 11.30 12.84
N GLU A 128 -4.57 12.50 13.36
CA GLU A 128 -4.27 13.73 12.61
C GLU A 128 -5.25 13.97 11.45
N VAL A 129 -6.55 13.79 11.71
CA VAL A 129 -7.62 13.90 10.70
C VAL A 129 -7.60 15.20 9.88
N GLN A 130 -7.06 16.30 10.42
CA GLN A 130 -6.87 17.56 9.68
C GLN A 130 -5.96 17.43 8.46
N LEU A 131 -5.08 16.44 8.42
CA LEU A 131 -4.12 16.23 7.32
C LEU A 131 -4.55 15.15 6.34
N MET A 132 -5.73 14.56 6.52
CA MET A 132 -6.18 13.43 5.70
C MET A 132 -6.89 13.85 4.41
N GLY A 133 -7.36 15.09 4.31
CA GLY A 133 -8.08 15.56 3.12
C GLY A 133 -9.26 14.63 2.78
N PRO A 134 -9.36 14.10 1.55
CA PRO A 134 -10.43 13.17 1.15
C PRO A 134 -10.46 11.88 1.95
N GLY A 135 -9.31 11.41 2.43
CA GLY A 135 -9.22 10.22 3.29
C GLY A 135 -10.10 10.32 4.53
N LEU A 136 -10.29 11.53 5.09
CA LEU A 136 -11.18 11.75 6.23
C LEU A 136 -12.63 11.39 5.89
N TRP A 137 -13.15 11.92 4.78
CA TRP A 137 -14.53 11.65 4.33
C TRP A 137 -14.73 10.18 3.99
N THR A 138 -13.72 9.55 3.39
CA THR A 138 -13.71 8.12 3.11
C THR A 138 -13.82 7.27 4.37
N THR A 139 -13.10 7.62 5.45
CA THR A 139 -13.23 6.88 6.72
C THR A 139 -14.64 6.98 7.31
N SER A 140 -15.26 8.16 7.29
CA SER A 140 -16.65 8.35 7.74
C SER A 140 -17.64 7.49 6.96
N GLN A 141 -17.42 7.39 5.65
CA GLN A 141 -18.32 6.68 4.76
C GLN A 141 -18.13 5.16 4.86
N LEU A 142 -16.89 4.68 4.97
CA LEU A 142 -16.62 3.26 5.25
C LEU A 142 -17.22 2.81 6.59
N ASP A 143 -17.15 3.65 7.62
CA ASP A 143 -17.79 3.40 8.92
C ASP A 143 -19.32 3.23 8.79
N TRP A 144 -19.97 4.11 8.03
CA TRP A 144 -21.39 3.94 7.70
C TRP A 144 -21.65 2.65 6.91
N MET A 145 -20.83 2.36 5.89
CA MET A 145 -21.04 1.17 5.07
C MET A 145 -20.96 -0.11 5.91
N ARG A 146 -19.94 -0.23 6.77
CA ARG A 146 -19.73 -1.41 7.64
C ARG A 146 -20.88 -1.63 8.64
N THR A 147 -21.57 -0.55 9.02
CA THR A 147 -22.63 -0.60 10.06
C THR A 147 -24.05 -0.66 9.48
N LYS A 148 -24.28 -0.15 8.26
CA LYS A 148 -25.63 0.01 7.70
C LYS A 148 -25.83 -0.59 6.31
N ARG A 149 -24.81 -0.62 5.43
CA ARG A 149 -24.98 -1.00 4.01
C ARG A 149 -24.44 -2.38 3.65
N PHE A 150 -23.24 -2.69 4.13
CA PHE A 150 -22.51 -3.93 3.90
C PHE A 150 -22.09 -4.44 5.28
N LEU A 151 -23.00 -5.17 5.94
CA LEU A 151 -22.76 -5.64 7.30
C LEU A 151 -21.51 -6.53 7.34
N SER A 152 -20.55 -6.16 8.18
CA SER A 152 -19.38 -7.00 8.46
C SER A 152 -19.78 -8.20 9.32
N LEU A 153 -19.09 -9.33 9.18
CA LEU A 153 -19.34 -10.54 9.99
C LEU A 153 -18.95 -10.35 11.46
N LYS A 154 -18.02 -9.43 11.71
CA LYS A 154 -17.56 -9.02 13.04
C LYS A 154 -17.57 -7.50 13.13
N PRO A 155 -17.78 -6.91 14.32
CA PRO A 155 -17.84 -5.46 14.48
C PRO A 155 -16.58 -4.76 13.94
N CYS A 156 -16.77 -3.65 13.23
CA CYS A 156 -15.69 -2.78 12.79
C CYS A 156 -16.01 -1.36 13.26
N LEU A 157 -15.15 -0.80 14.11
CA LEU A 157 -15.42 0.46 14.84
C LEU A 157 -14.37 1.51 14.47
N THR A 158 -14.78 2.77 14.31
CA THR A 158 -13.86 3.87 13.95
C THR A 158 -13.79 4.92 15.06
N THR A 159 -12.59 5.42 15.36
CA THR A 159 -12.34 6.51 16.31
C THR A 159 -11.47 7.58 15.65
N TRP A 160 -12.03 8.78 15.49
CA TRP A 160 -11.32 9.94 14.93
C TRP A 160 -10.69 10.80 16.02
N MET A 161 -9.41 11.09 15.87
CA MET A 161 -8.61 11.90 16.79
C MET A 161 -8.10 13.15 16.06
N SER A 162 -8.35 14.32 16.64
CA SER A 162 -7.89 15.60 16.10
C SER A 162 -7.48 16.56 17.20
N ALA A 163 -6.57 17.47 16.89
CA ALA A 163 -6.31 18.64 17.72
C ALA A 163 -7.15 19.86 17.32
N THR A 164 -7.62 19.95 16.06
CA THR A 164 -8.11 21.20 15.48
C THR A 164 -9.38 21.07 14.61
N VAL A 165 -9.87 19.86 14.33
CA VAL A 165 -11.02 19.63 13.44
C VAL A 165 -12.28 19.33 14.26
N GLY A 166 -13.39 19.98 13.90
CA GLY A 166 -14.72 19.66 14.42
C GLY A 166 -15.33 18.38 13.83
N THR A 167 -16.58 18.09 14.15
CA THR A 167 -17.28 16.85 13.74
C THR A 167 -18.01 16.95 12.39
N SER A 168 -17.94 18.08 11.68
CA SER A 168 -18.72 18.32 10.46
C SER A 168 -18.48 17.31 9.33
N PHE A 169 -17.31 16.68 9.29
CA PHE A 169 -16.98 15.63 8.32
C PHE A 169 -17.77 14.32 8.55
N LEU A 170 -18.42 14.15 9.71
CA LEU A 170 -19.33 13.04 9.99
C LEU A 170 -20.71 13.25 9.35
N SER A 171 -21.02 14.47 8.90
CA SER A 171 -22.30 14.82 8.28
C SER A 171 -22.33 14.49 6.79
N THR A 172 -21.86 13.29 6.41
CA THR A 172 -22.03 12.79 5.03
C THR A 172 -23.51 12.54 4.75
N THR A 173 -23.92 12.63 3.47
CA THR A 173 -25.32 12.48 3.06
C THR A 173 -25.98 11.22 3.65
N ASP A 174 -25.27 10.08 3.60
CA ASP A 174 -25.80 8.80 4.09
C ASP A 174 -25.84 8.73 5.63
N ARG A 175 -24.84 9.29 6.33
CA ARG A 175 -24.82 9.34 7.79
C ARG A 175 -25.90 10.25 8.35
N VAL A 176 -26.16 11.39 7.71
CA VAL A 176 -27.24 12.30 8.08
C VAL A 176 -28.60 11.61 7.89
N ARG A 177 -28.80 10.93 6.75
CA ARG A 177 -30.04 10.18 6.48
C ARG A 177 -30.33 9.13 7.57
N GLU A 178 -29.29 8.50 8.11
CA GLU A 178 -29.37 7.46 9.16
C GLU A 178 -29.17 7.98 10.60
N ALA A 179 -29.09 9.30 10.80
CA ALA A 179 -28.86 9.95 12.09
C ALA A 179 -27.58 9.48 12.85
N LEU A 180 -26.49 9.20 12.12
CA LEU A 180 -25.20 8.76 12.66
C LEU A 180 -24.14 9.89 12.76
N SER A 181 -24.48 11.11 12.35
CA SER A 181 -23.57 12.26 12.40
C SER A 181 -23.50 12.95 13.76
N GLU A 182 -24.55 12.78 14.59
CA GLU A 182 -24.65 13.42 15.90
C GLU A 182 -23.96 12.57 16.98
N PRO A 183 -23.17 13.18 17.89
CA PRO A 183 -22.56 12.47 19.00
C PRO A 183 -23.63 11.98 19.99
N SER A 184 -23.43 10.79 20.55
CA SER A 184 -24.32 10.28 21.60
C SER A 184 -24.16 11.07 22.90
N GLN A 185 -25.16 11.04 23.78
CA GLN A 185 -25.05 11.68 25.10
C GLN A 185 -23.86 11.15 25.92
N GLU A 186 -23.56 9.85 25.79
CA GLU A 186 -22.38 9.25 26.42
C GLU A 186 -21.08 9.82 25.87
N GLN A 187 -21.01 10.07 24.57
CA GLN A 187 -19.84 10.67 23.94
C GLN A 187 -19.63 12.11 24.41
N VAL A 188 -20.69 12.92 24.44
CA VAL A 188 -20.63 14.31 24.92
C VAL A 188 -20.15 14.34 26.38
N ALA A 189 -20.73 13.53 27.25
CA ALA A 189 -20.33 13.46 28.65
C ALA A 189 -18.87 13.00 28.83
N PHE A 190 -18.39 12.10 27.97
CA PHE A 190 -16.99 11.68 27.97
C PHE A 190 -16.04 12.80 27.53
N GLU A 191 -16.37 13.53 26.46
CA GLU A 191 -15.55 14.63 25.95
C GLU A 191 -15.48 15.79 26.96
N ASP A 192 -16.58 16.13 27.64
CA ASP A 192 -16.60 17.13 28.72
C ASP A 192 -15.72 16.73 29.90
N LYS A 193 -15.79 15.44 30.29
CA LYS A 193 -14.93 14.90 31.35
C LYS A 193 -13.46 14.92 30.95
N LEU A 194 -13.13 14.58 29.71
CA LEU A 194 -11.76 14.62 29.19
C LEU A 194 -11.22 16.04 29.20
N LYS A 195 -12.00 17.02 28.69
CA LYS A 195 -11.61 18.43 28.69
C LYS A 195 -11.32 18.92 30.11
N THR A 196 -12.23 18.65 31.04
CA THR A 196 -12.07 19.05 32.44
C THR A 196 -10.79 18.46 33.05
N ALA A 197 -10.47 17.20 32.76
CA ALA A 197 -9.26 16.56 33.24
C ALA A 197 -7.98 17.20 32.67
N LEU A 198 -7.96 17.53 31.38
CA LEU A 198 -6.82 18.16 30.71
C LEU A 198 -6.59 19.60 31.20
N ASP A 199 -7.65 20.35 31.48
CA ASP A 199 -7.57 21.75 31.94
C ASP A 199 -7.00 21.87 33.37
N HIS A 200 -7.09 20.82 34.18
CA HIS A 200 -6.61 20.81 35.57
C HIS A 200 -5.36 19.95 35.82
N ASP A 201 -4.67 19.49 34.77
CA ASP A 201 -3.45 18.69 34.91
C ASP A 201 -2.19 19.58 34.99
N ASP A 202 -1.64 19.72 36.20
CA ASP A 202 -0.39 20.46 36.46
C ASP A 202 0.82 19.92 35.68
N GLY A 203 0.79 18.64 35.27
CA GLY A 203 1.80 18.01 34.44
C GLY A 203 1.87 18.58 33.01
N LEU A 204 0.91 19.40 32.59
CA LEU A 204 0.83 20.03 31.27
C LEU A 204 1.31 21.48 31.22
N ASN A 205 1.84 22.01 32.33
CA ASN A 205 2.32 23.41 32.37
C ASN A 205 3.40 23.71 31.31
N TRP A 206 4.30 22.75 31.04
CA TRP A 206 5.31 22.89 29.99
C TRP A 206 4.71 23.14 28.60
N TRP A 207 3.53 22.58 28.31
CA TRP A 207 2.82 22.78 27.04
C TRP A 207 2.14 24.15 27.00
N ARG A 208 1.56 24.58 28.14
CA ARG A 208 0.86 25.86 28.29
C ARG A 208 1.80 27.06 28.25
N GLU A 209 3.04 26.90 28.73
CA GLU A 209 4.01 28.00 28.83
C GLU A 209 4.94 28.13 27.60
N ALA A 210 4.94 27.14 26.70
CA ALA A 210 5.84 27.12 25.55
C ALA A 210 5.56 28.28 24.57
N LYS A 211 6.58 29.10 24.30
CA LYS A 211 6.52 30.21 23.33
C LYS A 211 6.93 29.77 21.92
N ARG A 212 6.23 30.28 20.90
CA ARG A 212 6.47 29.97 19.48
C ARG A 212 6.43 31.25 18.63
N PRO A 213 7.43 32.14 18.78
CA PRO A 213 7.39 33.45 18.14
C PRO A 213 7.53 33.32 16.61
N LEU A 214 6.64 34.02 15.90
CA LEU A 214 6.56 34.07 14.45
C LEU A 214 6.74 35.51 13.97
N ALA A 215 7.54 35.70 12.92
CA ALA A 215 7.69 36.96 12.22
C ALA A 215 7.62 36.79 10.70
N TRP A 216 7.25 37.84 9.98
CA TRP A 216 7.41 37.87 8.53
C TRP A 216 8.89 37.94 8.15
N TRP A 217 9.32 37.10 7.20
CA TRP A 217 10.66 37.15 6.66
C TRP A 217 10.86 38.41 5.82
N GLN A 218 12.03 39.03 5.94
CA GLN A 218 12.49 40.13 5.09
C GLN A 218 13.89 39.79 4.56
N PRO A 219 14.19 40.09 3.29
CA PRO A 219 15.53 39.89 2.76
C PRO A 219 16.54 40.73 3.53
N ASP A 220 17.60 40.11 4.05
CA ASP A 220 18.69 40.86 4.69
C ASP A 220 19.33 41.80 3.65
N ALA A 221 19.43 43.10 3.97
CA ALA A 221 19.90 44.16 3.07
C ALA A 221 21.39 44.05 2.63
N SER A 222 22.06 42.93 2.94
CA SER A 222 23.51 42.74 2.81
C SER A 222 23.94 41.43 2.12
N ALA A 223 23.11 40.86 1.24
CA ALA A 223 23.57 39.76 0.39
C ALA A 223 24.56 40.30 -0.69
N PRO A 224 25.80 39.78 -0.77
CA PRO A 224 26.74 40.16 -1.83
C PRO A 224 26.26 39.59 -3.16
N THR A 225 26.13 40.44 -4.17
CA THR A 225 26.08 40.03 -5.58
C THR A 225 27.43 39.44 -5.97
N THR A 226 27.62 38.13 -5.79
CA THR A 226 28.80 37.44 -6.33
C THR A 226 28.65 37.29 -7.84
N GLY A 227 29.32 38.16 -8.60
CA GLY A 227 29.30 38.19 -10.05
C GLY A 227 30.30 37.24 -10.72
N GLY A 228 30.02 36.95 -11.99
CA GLY A 228 30.99 36.49 -12.99
C GLY A 228 30.81 37.34 -14.25
N GLY A 229 31.79 38.21 -14.54
CA GLY A 229 31.66 39.29 -15.50
C GLY A 229 31.67 38.89 -16.98
N LYS A 230 30.88 39.60 -17.78
CA LYS A 230 31.27 40.07 -19.12
C LYS A 230 30.78 41.51 -19.29
N LYS A 231 31.74 42.43 -19.41
CA LYS A 231 31.51 43.85 -19.73
C LYS A 231 30.62 43.97 -20.98
N ARG A 232 29.50 44.67 -20.86
CA ARG A 232 28.84 45.32 -22.00
C ARG A 232 28.18 46.63 -21.56
N ASN A 233 28.37 47.62 -22.42
CA ASN A 233 28.21 49.06 -22.27
C ASN A 233 26.98 49.58 -21.51
N ALA A 234 27.21 50.74 -20.90
CA ALA A 234 26.26 51.56 -20.16
C ALA A 234 25.06 52.05 -21.00
N ALA A 235 24.00 52.40 -20.25
CA ALA A 235 22.80 53.14 -20.61
C ALA A 235 21.62 52.35 -21.20
N LYS A 236 20.76 51.82 -20.31
CA LYS A 236 19.30 52.05 -20.30
C LYS A 236 18.68 51.55 -19.00
N SER A 237 17.98 52.47 -18.32
CA SER A 237 16.93 52.30 -17.29
C SER A 237 16.83 50.92 -16.63
N ALA A 238 17.25 50.82 -15.38
CA ALA A 238 16.99 49.67 -14.51
C ALA A 238 15.47 49.54 -14.26
N THR A 239 14.83 48.66 -15.01
CA THR A 239 13.54 48.07 -14.64
C THR A 239 13.72 47.29 -13.32
N VAL A 240 12.81 47.50 -12.38
CA VAL A 240 12.66 46.76 -11.13
C VAL A 240 12.90 45.26 -11.39
N ALA A 241 13.92 44.68 -10.75
CA ALA A 241 14.24 43.27 -10.92
C ALA A 241 13.00 42.44 -10.60
N THR A 242 12.52 41.70 -11.59
CA THR A 242 11.35 40.83 -11.45
C THR A 242 11.69 39.78 -10.39
N VAL A 243 10.94 39.74 -9.28
CA VAL A 243 11.11 38.71 -8.25
C VAL A 243 10.70 37.38 -8.88
N THR A 244 11.66 36.48 -9.13
CA THR A 244 11.40 35.13 -9.63
C THR A 244 11.48 34.13 -8.46
N PRO A 245 10.90 32.93 -8.57
CA PRO A 245 11.05 31.89 -7.56
C PRO A 245 12.52 31.57 -7.23
N ASP A 246 13.41 31.64 -8.22
CA ASP A 246 14.85 31.38 -8.04
C ASP A 246 15.52 32.45 -7.18
N THR A 247 15.19 33.73 -7.38
CA THR A 247 15.75 34.81 -6.54
C THR A 247 15.24 34.74 -5.10
N VAL A 248 14.04 34.21 -4.88
CA VAL A 248 13.51 33.93 -3.53
C VAL A 248 14.25 32.75 -2.90
N ALA A 249 14.46 31.66 -3.62
CA ALA A 249 15.15 30.48 -3.09
C ALA A 249 16.58 30.81 -2.63
N ASP A 250 17.32 31.58 -3.43
CA ASP A 250 18.69 32.04 -3.08
C ASP A 250 18.68 32.94 -1.84
N ALA A 251 17.73 33.87 -1.74
CA ALA A 251 17.62 34.79 -0.61
C ALA A 251 17.24 34.07 0.70
N ILE A 252 16.35 33.07 0.62
CA ILE A 252 16.00 32.20 1.76
C ILE A 252 17.21 31.37 2.17
N ALA A 253 17.92 30.73 1.23
CA ALA A 253 19.12 29.96 1.53
C ALA A 253 20.21 30.81 2.21
N ALA A 254 20.42 32.05 1.75
CA ALA A 254 21.33 32.99 2.38
C ALA A 254 20.90 33.34 3.82
N SER A 255 19.62 33.60 4.05
CA SER A 255 19.06 33.90 5.38
C SER A 255 19.18 32.72 6.34
N VAL A 256 18.89 31.51 5.85
CA VAL A 256 19.03 30.24 6.59
C VAL A 256 20.48 30.04 6.99
N LYS A 257 21.43 30.23 6.08
CA LYS A 257 22.87 30.13 6.36
C LYS A 257 23.32 31.15 7.41
N ALA A 258 22.82 32.39 7.34
CA ALA A 258 23.20 33.46 8.25
C ALA A 258 22.62 33.29 9.67
N LYS A 259 21.44 32.68 9.80
CA LYS A 259 20.70 32.53 11.07
C LYS A 259 20.80 31.13 11.67
N HIS A 260 21.44 30.19 10.98
CA HIS A 260 21.74 28.86 11.51
C HIS A 260 22.67 28.98 12.72
N VAL A 261 22.38 28.19 13.77
CA VAL A 261 23.18 28.16 15.00
C VAL A 261 23.77 26.77 15.15
N ALA A 262 25.07 26.70 15.42
CA ALA A 262 25.77 25.43 15.62
C ALA A 262 25.10 24.58 16.70
N ARG A 263 25.15 23.24 16.56
CA ARG A 263 24.52 22.27 17.47
C ARG A 263 22.98 22.36 17.54
N THR A 264 22.34 23.13 16.66
CA THR A 264 20.88 23.26 16.60
C THR A 264 20.29 22.71 15.32
N LEU A 265 18.97 22.51 15.32
CA LEU A 265 18.20 22.14 14.13
C LEU A 265 17.56 23.40 13.52
N THR A 266 17.83 23.65 12.25
CA THR A 266 17.09 24.62 11.44
C THR A 266 16.20 23.89 10.45
N LEU A 267 14.91 24.20 10.48
CA LEU A 267 13.91 23.60 9.60
C LEU A 267 13.46 24.63 8.55
N VAL A 268 13.46 24.23 7.28
CA VAL A 268 12.96 25.01 6.16
C VAL A 268 11.83 24.24 5.48
N VAL A 269 10.61 24.76 5.49
CA VAL A 269 9.42 24.09 4.95
C VAL A 269 8.89 24.84 3.73
N CYS A 270 9.01 24.22 2.57
CA CYS A 270 8.51 24.73 1.29
C CYS A 270 7.18 24.04 0.91
N ASN A 271 6.36 24.69 0.10
CA ASN A 271 5.08 24.13 -0.33
C ASN A 271 5.18 23.20 -1.54
N THR A 272 6.24 23.32 -2.34
CA THR A 272 6.45 22.48 -3.53
C THR A 272 7.83 21.80 -3.48
N VAL A 273 7.93 20.66 -4.18
CA VAL A 273 9.20 19.91 -4.30
C VAL A 273 10.24 20.76 -5.04
N ASP A 274 9.83 21.45 -6.11
CA ASP A 274 10.70 22.32 -6.89
C ASP A 274 11.35 23.41 -6.01
N MET A 275 10.55 24.12 -5.19
CA MET A 275 11.08 25.14 -4.27
C MET A 275 12.03 24.53 -3.23
N ALA A 276 11.68 23.37 -2.66
CA ALA A 276 12.54 22.67 -1.71
C ALA A 276 13.89 22.28 -2.34
N GLN A 277 13.89 21.72 -3.56
CA GLN A 277 15.10 21.39 -4.30
C GLN A 277 15.93 22.64 -4.64
N LYS A 278 15.30 23.74 -5.04
CA LYS A 278 15.99 25.01 -5.33
C LYS A 278 16.70 25.57 -4.10
N VAL A 279 16.00 25.67 -2.96
CA VAL A 279 16.61 26.11 -1.69
C VAL A 279 17.74 25.15 -1.27
N PHE A 280 17.55 23.84 -1.43
CA PHE A 280 18.56 22.84 -1.09
C PHE A 280 19.82 22.97 -1.95
N ARG A 281 19.69 23.19 -3.26
CA ARG A 281 20.81 23.45 -4.18
C ARG A 281 21.52 24.77 -3.88
N ALA A 282 20.79 25.83 -3.54
CA ALA A 282 21.37 27.11 -3.14
C ALA A 282 22.21 27.01 -1.85
N LEU A 283 21.94 26.02 -0.98
CA LEU A 283 22.76 25.67 0.17
C LEU A 283 23.97 24.77 -0.19
N SER A 284 24.41 24.70 -1.45
CA SER A 284 25.50 23.80 -1.92
C SER A 284 26.82 23.93 -1.15
N SER A 285 27.12 25.09 -0.57
CA SER A 285 28.30 25.32 0.28
C SER A 285 28.24 24.68 1.67
N ILE A 286 27.17 23.94 2.00
CA ILE A 286 26.91 23.35 3.32
C ILE A 286 26.72 21.84 3.19
N ASP A 287 27.54 21.07 3.91
CA ASP A 287 27.48 19.60 3.92
C ASP A 287 26.53 19.05 5.01
N HIS A 288 26.23 19.84 6.05
CA HIS A 288 25.33 19.48 7.16
C HIS A 288 23.85 19.78 6.86
N LYS A 289 23.37 19.27 5.72
CA LYS A 289 21.99 19.45 5.28
C LYS A 289 21.33 18.15 4.81
N VAL A 290 20.00 18.10 4.91
CA VAL A 290 19.15 17.02 4.39
C VAL A 290 17.96 17.57 3.63
N LEU A 291 17.49 16.82 2.64
CA LEU A 291 16.29 17.14 1.86
C LEU A 291 15.23 16.06 2.10
N LEU A 292 14.01 16.46 2.47
CA LEU A 292 12.89 15.54 2.68
C LEU A 292 11.70 15.92 1.80
N THR A 293 11.47 15.16 0.74
CA THR A 293 10.32 15.33 -0.17
C THR A 293 9.67 13.98 -0.49
N SER A 294 8.47 13.99 -1.06
CA SER A 294 7.79 12.74 -1.50
C SER A 294 8.47 12.07 -2.69
N ARG A 295 9.34 12.77 -3.43
CA ARG A 295 9.84 12.38 -4.76
C ARG A 295 11.11 11.51 -4.73
N PHE A 296 11.27 10.66 -3.74
CA PHE A 296 12.44 9.79 -3.60
C PHE A 296 12.05 8.31 -3.74
N ARG A 297 12.99 7.48 -4.23
CA ARG A 297 12.99 6.05 -3.95
C ARG A 297 13.11 5.86 -2.45
N ARG A 298 12.47 4.83 -1.92
CA ARG A 298 12.35 4.61 -0.48
C ARG A 298 13.71 4.50 0.23
N GLU A 299 14.64 3.73 -0.32
CA GLU A 299 15.98 3.56 0.27
C GLU A 299 16.74 4.90 0.36
N ASP A 300 16.71 5.70 -0.71
CA ASP A 300 17.39 7.00 -0.73
C ASP A 300 16.74 7.98 0.27
N ARG A 301 15.41 7.95 0.40
CA ARG A 301 14.68 8.78 1.37
C ARG A 301 15.02 8.41 2.82
N ALA A 302 15.10 7.12 3.12
CA ALA A 302 15.39 6.63 4.47
C ALA A 302 16.73 7.19 4.99
N LEU A 303 17.74 7.31 4.13
CA LEU A 303 19.03 7.91 4.50
C LEU A 303 18.90 9.36 5.01
N HIS A 304 18.05 10.18 4.38
CA HIS A 304 17.81 11.56 4.81
C HIS A 304 16.99 11.62 6.10
N GLU A 305 15.99 10.75 6.27
CA GLU A 305 15.15 10.66 7.47
C GLU A 305 15.96 10.19 8.68
N ASP A 306 16.75 9.12 8.52
CA ASP A 306 17.60 8.56 9.57
C ASP A 306 18.63 9.57 10.06
N ARG A 307 19.25 10.34 9.14
CA ARG A 307 20.19 11.40 9.50
C ARG A 307 19.54 12.50 10.33
N LEU A 308 18.31 12.91 10.00
CA LEU A 308 17.56 13.90 10.78
C LEU A 308 17.21 13.39 12.17
N ILE A 309 16.67 12.17 12.26
CA ILE A 309 16.24 11.55 13.51
C ILE A 309 17.45 11.31 14.43
N ALA A 310 18.54 10.78 13.90
CA ALA A 310 19.77 10.53 14.65
C ALA A 310 20.37 11.83 15.20
N PHE A 311 20.41 12.89 14.38
CA PHE A 311 20.88 14.20 14.83
C PHE A 311 20.04 14.75 15.99
N ASP A 312 18.71 14.78 15.85
CA ASP A 312 17.84 15.35 16.88
C ASP A 312 17.86 14.52 18.17
N ALA A 313 17.98 13.18 18.08
CA ALA A 313 18.17 12.30 19.22
C ALA A 313 19.47 12.60 19.98
N ASN A 314 20.60 12.72 19.26
CA ASN A 314 21.90 13.07 19.86
C ASN A 314 21.89 14.47 20.49
N ARG A 315 21.24 15.43 19.83
CA ARG A 315 21.04 16.79 20.35
C ARG A 315 20.28 16.78 21.66
N LYS A 316 19.15 16.08 21.72
CA LYS A 316 18.30 15.95 22.92
C LYS A 316 19.02 15.25 24.07
N ALA A 317 19.89 14.29 23.77
CA ALA A 317 20.69 13.59 24.76
C ALA A 317 21.91 14.40 25.25
N GLY A 318 22.22 15.55 24.63
CA GLY A 318 23.41 16.33 24.94
C GLY A 318 24.71 15.71 24.41
N ASN A 319 24.61 14.75 23.47
CA ASN A 319 25.72 13.95 22.95
C ASN A 319 26.38 14.56 21.70
N LEU A 320 25.98 15.77 21.27
CA LEU A 320 26.62 16.42 20.13
C LEU A 320 28.03 16.93 20.50
N PRO A 321 29.03 16.70 19.64
CA PRO A 321 30.35 17.32 19.76
C PRO A 321 30.29 18.85 19.96
N GLN A 322 31.31 19.43 20.58
CA GLN A 322 31.36 20.88 20.81
C GLN A 322 31.44 21.68 19.51
N ASP A 323 32.07 21.12 18.49
CA ASP A 323 32.28 21.69 17.15
C ASP A 323 31.22 21.23 16.13
N ASP A 324 30.15 20.55 16.57
CA ASP A 324 29.09 20.08 15.68
C ASP A 324 28.40 21.27 15.01
N PRO A 325 28.38 21.34 13.66
CA PRO A 325 27.87 22.49 12.95
C PRO A 325 26.35 22.64 13.03
N GLY A 326 25.62 21.66 13.58
CA GLY A 326 24.17 21.59 13.55
C GLY A 326 23.64 20.87 12.31
N LEU A 327 22.33 20.92 12.09
CA LEU A 327 21.69 20.35 10.90
C LEU A 327 20.66 21.30 10.31
N ILE A 328 20.69 21.42 8.98
CA ILE A 328 19.67 22.14 8.21
C ILE A 328 18.79 21.11 7.48
N CYS A 329 17.51 21.09 7.80
CA CYS A 329 16.53 20.23 7.12
C CYS A 329 15.68 21.08 6.19
N VAL A 330 15.83 20.89 4.88
CA VAL A 330 14.90 21.43 3.88
C VAL A 330 13.86 20.36 3.59
N SER A 331 12.59 20.70 3.67
CA SER A 331 11.49 19.75 3.53
C SER A 331 10.30 20.37 2.83
N THR A 332 9.45 19.51 2.27
CA THR A 332 8.06 19.88 1.98
C THR A 332 7.16 19.61 3.20
N GLN A 333 5.85 19.53 3.00
CA GLN A 333 4.84 19.22 4.03
C GLN A 333 5.07 17.87 4.73
N VAL A 334 5.96 17.03 4.21
CA VAL A 334 6.38 15.75 4.79
C VAL A 334 6.77 15.85 6.28
N ILE A 335 7.29 17.00 6.72
CA ILE A 335 7.72 17.21 8.12
C ILE A 335 6.58 17.69 9.05
N GLU A 336 5.43 18.09 8.50
CA GLU A 336 4.32 18.64 9.28
C GLU A 336 3.77 17.62 10.26
N ALA A 337 3.85 16.33 9.94
CA ALA A 337 3.47 15.24 10.83
C ALA A 337 4.58 14.21 10.91
N GLY A 338 4.78 13.58 12.08
CA GLY A 338 5.50 12.31 12.17
C GLY A 338 6.94 12.28 12.54
N VAL A 339 7.60 13.42 12.49
CA VAL A 339 8.95 13.50 13.02
C VAL A 339 8.86 14.21 14.37
N ASP A 340 9.19 13.51 15.45
CA ASP A 340 9.33 14.12 16.76
C ASP A 340 10.61 14.95 16.84
N ILE A 341 10.63 16.05 16.10
CA ILE A 341 11.69 17.05 16.12
C ILE A 341 11.23 18.32 16.82
N SER A 342 12.20 19.03 17.38
CA SER A 342 12.02 20.38 17.92
C SER A 342 13.11 21.28 17.35
N ALA A 343 12.73 22.12 16.39
CA ALA A 343 13.63 23.06 15.73
C ALA A 343 13.87 24.31 16.61
N HIS A 344 15.09 24.84 16.50
CA HIS A 344 15.50 26.13 17.07
C HIS A 344 15.19 27.30 16.13
N ARG A 345 15.25 27.04 14.82
CA ARG A 345 14.91 28.00 13.77
C ARG A 345 13.92 27.34 12.81
N LEU A 346 12.84 28.03 12.48
CA LEU A 346 11.88 27.60 11.48
C LEU A 346 11.75 28.67 10.39
N PHE A 347 12.01 28.29 9.15
CA PHE A 347 11.63 29.06 7.97
C PHE A 347 10.49 28.31 7.31
N THR A 348 9.36 28.96 7.06
CA THR A 348 8.22 28.33 6.41
C THR A 348 7.63 29.19 5.31
N GLU A 349 7.30 28.59 4.18
CA GLU A 349 6.45 29.22 3.20
C GLU A 349 5.04 29.39 3.80
N LEU A 350 4.34 30.45 3.42
CA LEU A 350 2.95 30.66 3.82
C LEU A 350 2.09 29.49 3.30
N ALA A 351 1.32 28.87 4.18
CA ALA A 351 0.47 27.73 3.90
C ALA A 351 -0.91 27.92 4.57
N PRO A 352 -1.92 27.08 4.28
CA PRO A 352 -3.20 27.11 4.99
C PRO A 352 -3.00 27.05 6.50
N TRP A 353 -3.89 27.68 7.26
CA TRP A 353 -3.76 27.82 8.71
C TRP A 353 -3.51 26.51 9.47
N PRO A 354 -4.20 25.38 9.16
CA PRO A 354 -3.89 24.10 9.79
C PRO A 354 -2.42 23.67 9.61
N SER A 355 -1.86 23.83 8.41
CA SER A 355 -0.45 23.53 8.13
C SER A 355 0.49 24.49 8.87
N MET A 356 0.14 25.78 8.97
CA MET A 356 0.93 26.75 9.76
C MET A 356 1.02 26.33 11.23
N LEU A 357 -0.10 25.93 11.85
CA LEU A 357 -0.12 25.44 13.23
C LEU A 357 0.74 24.19 13.41
N GLN A 358 0.73 23.27 12.45
CA GLN A 358 1.56 22.05 12.50
C GLN A 358 3.05 22.37 12.36
N ARG A 359 3.43 23.28 11.45
CA ARG A 359 4.81 23.73 11.27
C ARG A 359 5.32 24.44 12.52
N LEU A 360 4.54 25.35 13.09
CA LEU A 360 4.82 25.98 14.39
C LEU A 360 4.89 24.94 15.51
N GLY A 361 4.10 23.87 15.42
CA GLY A 361 4.16 22.66 16.24
C GLY A 361 5.57 22.06 16.37
N ARG A 362 6.44 22.26 15.37
CA ARG A 362 7.84 21.80 15.33
C ARG A 362 8.85 22.81 15.88
N LEU A 363 8.43 24.04 16.17
CA LEU A 363 9.26 25.04 16.86
C LEU A 363 9.09 24.92 18.37
N ASN A 364 10.20 24.91 19.11
CA ASN A 364 10.22 24.93 20.58
C ASN A 364 9.19 23.98 21.23
N ARG A 365 9.20 22.72 20.80
CA ARG A 365 8.11 21.78 21.12
C ARG A 365 7.95 21.53 22.62
N LYS A 366 9.05 21.54 23.39
CA LYS A 366 9.06 21.31 24.84
C LYS A 366 9.00 22.59 25.68
N GLY A 367 9.07 23.77 25.06
CA GLY A 367 9.12 25.06 25.76
C GLY A 367 10.47 25.37 26.41
N ASP A 368 11.51 24.56 26.17
CA ASP A 368 12.84 24.69 26.79
C ASP A 368 13.80 25.61 26.00
N ASP A 369 13.42 26.07 24.81
CA ASP A 369 14.23 26.93 23.95
C ASP A 369 13.69 28.36 23.93
N GLN A 370 14.29 29.24 24.74
CA GLN A 370 13.90 30.66 24.85
C GLN A 370 14.35 31.51 23.66
N GLU A 371 15.29 31.00 22.86
CA GLU A 371 15.81 31.71 21.69
C GLU A 371 15.14 31.25 20.39
N ALA A 372 14.23 30.28 20.45
CA ALA A 372 13.55 29.74 19.28
C ALA A 372 12.81 30.82 18.49
N GLN A 373 12.88 30.78 17.15
CA GLN A 373 12.24 31.77 16.28
C GLN A 373 11.78 31.16 14.95
N ALA A 374 10.58 31.57 14.49
CA ALA A 374 10.07 31.28 13.17
C ALA A 374 9.99 32.52 12.25
N TRP A 375 10.21 32.28 10.95
CA TRP A 375 9.98 33.24 9.88
C TRP A 375 9.08 32.65 8.80
N VAL A 376 8.09 33.43 8.35
CA VAL A 376 7.21 33.07 7.24
C VAL A 376 7.46 33.93 6.02
N TRP A 377 7.53 33.33 4.83
CA TRP A 377 7.64 34.06 3.56
C TRP A 377 6.48 33.76 2.61
N GLU A 378 6.21 34.69 1.70
CA GLU A 378 5.20 34.53 0.66
C GLU A 378 5.89 34.35 -0.70
N THR A 379 5.49 33.33 -1.46
CA THR A 379 5.96 33.15 -2.84
C THR A 379 5.14 34.05 -3.76
N PRO A 380 5.77 34.83 -4.67
CA PRO A 380 5.06 35.71 -5.59
C PRO A 380 4.07 34.94 -6.48
N LYS A 381 2.91 35.53 -6.77
CA LYS A 381 1.91 34.95 -7.70
C LYS A 381 2.50 34.89 -9.11
N GLU A 382 2.61 33.69 -9.69
CA GLU A 382 2.97 33.54 -11.11
C GLU A 382 1.76 33.91 -12.00
N GLY A 383 1.84 35.04 -12.70
CA GLY A 383 0.89 35.42 -13.76
C GLY A 383 0.32 36.83 -13.62
N GLY A 384 0.19 37.55 -14.75
CA GLY A 384 -0.49 38.85 -14.84
C GLY A 384 -1.99 38.79 -14.50
N ASN A 385 -2.75 39.85 -14.81
CA ASN A 385 -4.16 40.19 -14.44
C ASN A 385 -5.28 39.09 -14.42
N LYS A 386 -5.02 37.80 -14.59
CA LYS A 386 -5.98 36.71 -14.37
C LYS A 386 -6.09 36.33 -12.90
N LYS A 387 -7.30 35.95 -12.49
CA LYS A 387 -7.61 35.45 -11.14
C LYS A 387 -6.84 34.15 -10.89
N VAL A 388 -5.92 34.16 -9.92
CA VAL A 388 -5.15 32.98 -9.52
C VAL A 388 -5.99 32.14 -8.56
N GLU A 389 -6.37 30.93 -8.97
CA GLU A 389 -7.21 30.03 -8.17
C GLU A 389 -6.41 29.20 -7.15
N ARG A 390 -5.14 28.87 -7.46
CA ARG A 390 -4.23 28.11 -6.58
C ARG A 390 -2.86 28.79 -6.46
N ILE A 391 -2.23 28.69 -5.29
CA ILE A 391 -0.86 29.12 -5.01
C ILE A 391 -0.10 27.88 -4.52
N GLY A 392 0.83 27.39 -5.34
CA GLY A 392 1.42 26.06 -5.12
C GLY A 392 0.32 24.98 -5.07
N PRO A 393 0.34 24.08 -4.06
CA PRO A 393 -0.66 23.01 -3.94
C PRO A 393 -1.98 23.47 -3.28
N TYR A 394 -2.12 24.72 -2.87
CA TYR A 394 -3.26 25.17 -2.06
C TYR A 394 -4.18 26.11 -2.84
N GLU A 395 -5.45 26.18 -2.43
CA GLU A 395 -6.36 27.19 -2.95
C GLU A 395 -5.91 28.58 -2.50
N ALA A 396 -5.95 29.55 -3.42
CA ALA A 396 -5.55 30.93 -3.12
C ALA A 396 -6.37 31.51 -1.96
N ALA A 397 -7.65 31.15 -1.84
CA ALA A 397 -8.51 31.59 -0.74
C ALA A 397 -8.01 31.14 0.64
N ASP A 398 -7.42 29.95 0.76
CA ASP A 398 -6.88 29.44 2.03
C ASP A 398 -5.60 30.17 2.41
N ILE A 399 -4.75 30.47 1.43
CA ILE A 399 -3.52 31.24 1.64
C ILE A 399 -3.84 32.67 2.07
N GLU A 400 -4.81 33.33 1.42
CA GLU A 400 -5.26 34.67 1.80
C GLU A 400 -5.89 34.69 3.21
N ARG A 401 -6.63 33.64 3.58
CA ARG A 401 -7.18 33.49 4.94
C ARG A 401 -6.06 33.24 5.96
N ALA A 402 -5.10 32.36 5.64
CA ALA A 402 -3.95 32.10 6.48
C ALA A 402 -3.09 33.34 6.68
N LYS A 403 -2.90 34.18 5.65
CA LYS A 403 -2.21 35.46 5.75
C LYS A 403 -2.83 36.35 6.82
N LYS A 404 -4.15 36.53 6.80
CA LYS A 404 -4.87 37.32 7.81
C LYS A 404 -4.68 36.78 9.23
N LEU A 405 -4.68 35.45 9.38
CA LEU A 405 -4.48 34.80 10.68
C LEU A 405 -3.03 34.94 11.15
N VAL A 406 -2.05 34.80 10.25
CA VAL A 406 -0.62 35.03 10.52
C VAL A 406 -0.36 36.47 10.91
N ASP A 407 -0.96 37.45 10.22
CA ASP A 407 -0.82 38.88 10.55
C ASP A 407 -1.34 39.20 11.96
N ALA A 408 -2.42 38.54 12.38
CA ALA A 408 -2.96 38.68 13.73
C ALA A 408 -2.14 37.89 14.77
N PHE A 409 -1.64 36.71 14.42
CA PHE A 409 -0.93 35.81 15.33
C PHE A 409 0.52 36.25 15.60
N ALA A 410 1.23 36.77 14.59
CA ALA A 410 2.63 37.18 14.70
C ALA A 410 2.91 38.11 15.91
N PRO A 411 2.17 39.22 16.14
CA PRO A 411 2.41 40.07 17.31
C PRO A 411 2.08 39.38 18.63
N LEU A 412 1.02 38.55 18.70
CA LEU A 412 0.64 37.81 19.90
C LEU A 412 1.74 36.82 20.31
N SER A 413 2.32 36.13 19.32
CA SER A 413 3.32 35.08 19.50
C SER A 413 4.65 35.57 20.09
N GLN A 414 4.94 36.88 20.06
CA GLN A 414 6.17 37.46 20.61
C GLN A 414 6.13 37.54 22.15
N GLY A 415 4.96 37.83 22.72
CA GLY A 415 4.81 38.09 24.16
C GLY A 415 4.19 36.95 24.95
N LYS A 416 3.32 36.16 24.31
CA LYS A 416 2.46 35.17 24.96
C LYS A 416 2.92 33.74 24.72
N ALA A 417 2.51 32.84 25.60
CA ALA A 417 2.66 31.41 25.35
C ALA A 417 1.74 30.97 24.19
N PHE A 418 2.08 29.88 23.53
CA PHE A 418 1.40 29.46 22.30
C PHE A 418 -0.09 29.16 22.52
N SER A 419 -0.46 28.47 23.60
CA SER A 419 -1.86 28.17 23.91
C SER A 419 -2.68 29.45 24.13
N GLU A 420 -2.16 30.39 24.91
CA GLU A 420 -2.80 31.69 25.20
C GLU A 420 -2.94 32.53 23.92
N ALA A 421 -1.91 32.59 23.08
CA ALA A 421 -1.95 33.30 21.81
C ALA A 421 -2.99 32.71 20.85
N ILE A 422 -3.19 31.39 20.85
CA ILE A 422 -4.20 30.70 20.04
C ILE A 422 -5.61 30.93 20.61
N GLU A 423 -5.80 30.87 21.93
CA GLU A 423 -7.08 31.17 22.56
C GLU A 423 -7.56 32.59 22.22
N GLU A 424 -6.68 33.59 22.38
CA GLU A 424 -7.02 34.97 22.03
C GLU A 424 -7.25 35.16 20.53
N LEU A 425 -6.51 34.46 19.67
CA LEU A 425 -6.78 34.47 18.24
C LEU A 425 -8.16 33.84 17.93
N ASN A 426 -8.53 32.76 18.60
CA ASN A 426 -9.82 32.11 18.43
C ASN A 426 -10.98 32.99 18.89
N GLU A 427 -10.78 33.84 19.91
CA GLU A 427 -11.77 34.82 20.36
C GLU A 427 -11.86 36.01 19.40
N THR A 428 -10.72 36.56 18.97
CA THR A 428 -10.68 37.78 18.15
C THR A 428 -10.95 37.54 16.66
N LYS A 429 -10.66 36.34 16.15
CA LYS A 429 -10.79 35.92 14.75
C LYS A 429 -11.59 34.63 14.61
N GLN A 430 -12.60 34.44 15.46
CA GLN A 430 -13.40 33.21 15.55
C GLN A 430 -13.91 32.72 14.19
N LYS A 431 -14.44 33.63 13.37
CA LYS A 431 -14.98 33.31 12.04
C LYS A 431 -13.88 32.79 11.11
N GLU A 432 -12.78 33.53 10.98
CA GLU A 432 -11.67 33.15 10.11
C GLU A 432 -10.99 31.85 10.57
N VAL A 433 -10.81 31.65 11.88
CA VAL A 433 -10.28 30.39 12.42
C VAL A 433 -11.22 29.24 12.10
N THR A 434 -12.52 29.40 12.38
CA THR A 434 -13.51 28.33 12.13
C THR A 434 -13.55 27.94 10.67
N GLU A 435 -13.62 28.92 9.75
CA GLU A 435 -13.58 28.67 8.31
C GLU A 435 -12.26 28.03 7.86
N ALA A 436 -11.13 28.37 8.48
CA ALA A 436 -9.83 27.82 8.12
C ALA A 436 -9.60 26.38 8.63
N LEU A 437 -10.25 26.00 9.72
CA LEU A 437 -10.17 24.67 10.34
C LEU A 437 -11.26 23.71 9.84
N GLN A 438 -12.30 24.21 9.18
CA GLN A 438 -13.36 23.38 8.64
C GLN A 438 -12.85 22.48 7.50
N PRO A 439 -13.05 21.16 7.59
CA PRO A 439 -12.67 20.25 6.52
C PRO A 439 -13.54 20.55 5.29
N LYS A 440 -12.89 20.77 4.15
CA LYS A 440 -13.59 21.06 2.90
C LYS A 440 -14.31 19.82 2.38
N PRO A 441 -15.53 19.97 1.82
CA PRO A 441 -16.18 18.91 1.08
C PRO A 441 -15.22 18.34 0.04
N SER A 442 -15.01 17.04 0.08
CA SER A 442 -14.11 16.32 -0.82
C SER A 442 -14.85 15.10 -1.40
N PRO A 443 -14.39 14.56 -2.54
CA PRO A 443 -14.92 13.31 -3.05
C PRO A 443 -14.86 12.21 -1.99
N LEU A 444 -15.95 11.46 -1.86
CA LEU A 444 -16.06 10.31 -0.97
C LEU A 444 -16.70 9.15 -1.75
N PRO A 445 -16.33 7.90 -1.44
CA PRO A 445 -16.82 6.75 -2.19
C PRO A 445 -18.28 6.46 -1.83
N ARG A 446 -19.16 6.35 -2.81
CA ARG A 446 -20.54 5.91 -2.57
C ARG A 446 -20.56 4.40 -2.37
N ALA A 447 -21.62 3.88 -1.77
CA ALA A 447 -21.82 2.43 -1.63
C ALA A 447 -21.69 1.70 -2.97
N LEU A 448 -22.22 2.28 -4.04
CA LEU A 448 -22.13 1.74 -5.41
C LEU A 448 -20.69 1.65 -5.90
N ASP A 449 -19.86 2.64 -5.56
CA ASP A 449 -18.46 2.66 -5.95
C ASP A 449 -17.72 1.51 -5.23
N VAL A 450 -17.91 1.34 -3.91
CA VAL A 450 -17.28 0.24 -3.13
C VAL A 450 -17.79 -1.14 -3.56
N HIS A 451 -19.07 -1.26 -3.89
CA HIS A 451 -19.63 -2.51 -4.44
C HIS A 451 -18.98 -2.85 -5.79
N GLY A 452 -18.84 -1.87 -6.69
CA GLY A 452 -18.15 -2.06 -7.98
C GLY A 452 -16.65 -2.38 -7.83
N LEU A 453 -15.99 -1.82 -6.80
CA LEU A 453 -14.60 -2.13 -6.46
C LEU A 453 -14.40 -3.58 -5.99
N PHE A 454 -15.47 -4.34 -5.72
CA PHE A 454 -15.38 -5.78 -5.49
C PHE A 454 -14.74 -6.49 -6.68
N SER A 455 -15.01 -6.07 -7.92
CA SER A 455 -14.27 -6.59 -9.07
C SER A 455 -12.82 -6.11 -9.04
N THR A 456 -11.88 -7.04 -9.23
CA THR A 456 -10.44 -6.76 -9.36
C THR A 456 -9.94 -6.89 -10.80
N GLU A 457 -10.87 -7.02 -11.75
CA GLU A 457 -10.57 -7.06 -13.18
C GLU A 457 -10.07 -5.70 -13.69
N ARG A 458 -9.26 -5.74 -14.75
CA ARG A 458 -8.83 -4.52 -15.43
C ARG A 458 -10.02 -3.91 -16.15
N ASP A 459 -10.06 -2.59 -16.24
CA ASP A 459 -11.03 -1.90 -17.09
C ASP A 459 -10.73 -2.13 -18.59
N VAL A 460 -11.62 -1.63 -19.44
CA VAL A 460 -11.49 -1.74 -20.91
C VAL A 460 -10.24 -1.09 -21.49
N HIS A 461 -9.54 -0.25 -20.72
CA HIS A 461 -8.28 0.40 -21.10
C HIS A 461 -7.06 -0.30 -20.48
N GLY A 462 -7.25 -1.46 -19.85
CA GLY A 462 -6.19 -2.22 -19.21
C GLY A 462 -5.72 -1.63 -17.87
N GLY A 463 -6.39 -0.60 -17.37
CA GLY A 463 -6.17 0.05 -16.08
C GLY A 463 -7.02 -0.55 -14.96
N PHE A 464 -7.01 0.09 -13.80
CA PHE A 464 -7.90 -0.24 -12.70
C PHE A 464 -8.70 1.01 -12.31
N THR A 465 -9.90 0.80 -11.74
CA THR A 465 -10.70 1.89 -11.19
C THR A 465 -9.85 2.72 -10.24
N ASP A 466 -9.67 4.00 -10.59
CA ASP A 466 -8.89 4.92 -9.77
C ASP A 466 -9.65 5.29 -8.50
N ILE A 467 -9.01 5.04 -7.35
CA ILE A 467 -9.53 5.38 -6.03
C ILE A 467 -8.78 6.56 -5.40
N SER A 468 -7.81 7.16 -6.11
CA SER A 468 -6.97 8.24 -5.61
C SER A 468 -7.79 9.44 -5.13
N ALA A 469 -8.91 9.72 -5.81
CA ALA A 469 -9.88 10.73 -5.42
C ALA A 469 -10.43 10.53 -4.00
N PHE A 470 -10.55 9.28 -3.54
CA PHE A 470 -11.04 8.91 -2.21
C PHE A 470 -9.93 8.83 -1.15
N VAL A 471 -8.66 8.84 -1.56
CA VAL A 471 -7.51 8.72 -0.65
C VAL A 471 -6.82 10.07 -0.45
N ARG A 472 -6.45 10.75 -1.55
CA ARG A 472 -5.78 12.08 -1.53
C ARG A 472 -6.43 13.14 -2.42
N GLY A 473 -7.38 12.79 -3.28
CA GLY A 473 -8.18 13.74 -4.06
C GLY A 473 -7.79 13.85 -5.53
N THR A 474 -8.32 14.86 -6.22
CA THR A 474 -8.12 15.13 -7.66
C THR A 474 -6.89 16.00 -7.91
N ASP A 475 -5.79 15.75 -7.20
CA ASP A 475 -4.59 16.57 -7.35
C ASP A 475 -3.96 16.36 -8.73
N SER A 476 -3.61 17.42 -9.43
CA SER A 476 -2.90 17.31 -10.72
C SER A 476 -1.51 16.68 -10.56
N ASP A 477 -1.02 16.58 -9.32
CA ASP A 477 0.23 15.95 -8.91
C ASP A 477 0.09 14.48 -8.50
N LEU A 478 -1.07 13.86 -8.77
CA LEU A 478 -1.28 12.43 -8.52
C LEU A 478 -0.17 11.58 -9.13
N ASP A 479 0.25 10.58 -8.35
CA ASP A 479 1.50 9.88 -8.60
C ASP A 479 1.34 8.76 -9.64
N VAL A 480 2.34 8.67 -10.50
CA VAL A 480 2.70 7.45 -11.24
C VAL A 480 3.91 6.83 -10.57
N THR A 481 3.96 5.50 -10.50
CA THR A 481 5.13 4.81 -9.96
C THR A 481 6.09 4.52 -11.09
N VAL A 482 7.29 5.09 -11.00
CA VAL A 482 8.36 4.92 -11.98
C VAL A 482 9.42 3.99 -11.40
N PHE A 483 9.95 3.09 -12.22
CA PHE A 483 11.14 2.31 -11.91
C PHE A 483 12.02 2.16 -13.16
N TRP A 484 13.30 1.85 -12.97
CA TRP A 484 14.28 1.80 -14.05
C TRP A 484 14.84 0.39 -14.26
N ARG A 485 15.08 0.07 -15.53
CA ARG A 485 15.71 -1.19 -15.97
C ARG A 485 16.74 -0.92 -17.06
N ASP A 486 17.71 -1.81 -17.20
CA ASP A 486 18.73 -1.74 -18.25
C ASP A 486 18.52 -2.84 -19.31
N TRP A 487 18.81 -2.52 -20.56
CA TRP A 487 18.80 -3.46 -21.69
C TRP A 487 19.51 -2.88 -22.93
N SER A 488 19.95 -3.77 -23.81
CA SER A 488 20.52 -3.39 -25.11
C SER A 488 19.45 -3.11 -26.15
N GLY A 489 19.64 -2.06 -26.95
CA GLY A 489 18.73 -1.69 -28.05
C GLY A 489 17.57 -0.80 -27.64
N ASP A 490 16.54 -0.82 -28.48
CA ASP A 490 15.46 0.18 -28.49
C ASP A 490 14.19 -0.24 -27.75
N SER A 491 14.04 -1.54 -27.47
CA SER A 491 12.88 -2.16 -26.84
C SER A 491 13.33 -3.20 -25.82
N PRO A 492 12.56 -3.42 -24.73
CA PRO A 492 12.83 -4.47 -23.76
C PRO A 492 12.89 -5.86 -24.42
N PRO A 493 13.64 -6.81 -23.85
CA PRO A 493 13.66 -8.20 -24.30
C PRO A 493 12.27 -8.86 -24.15
N ARG A 494 12.11 -10.06 -24.73
CA ARG A 494 10.85 -10.82 -24.71
C ARG A 494 11.09 -12.29 -24.34
N GLY A 495 10.05 -12.95 -23.86
CA GLY A 495 10.08 -14.39 -23.62
C GLY A 495 11.13 -14.79 -22.57
N ASP A 496 12.07 -15.63 -22.98
CA ASP A 496 13.14 -16.15 -22.13
C ASP A 496 14.31 -15.17 -21.93
N ASP A 497 14.36 -14.09 -22.71
CA ASP A 497 15.40 -13.06 -22.59
C ASP A 497 15.07 -11.99 -21.53
N LEU A 498 13.89 -12.09 -20.90
CA LEU A 498 13.50 -11.30 -19.72
C LEU A 498 14.15 -11.90 -18.47
N ASP A 499 15.46 -11.68 -18.32
CA ASP A 499 16.32 -12.33 -17.33
C ASP A 499 16.61 -11.51 -16.06
N GLY A 500 16.04 -10.31 -15.99
CA GLY A 500 16.08 -9.47 -14.79
C GLY A 500 15.17 -9.93 -13.65
N PRO A 501 15.36 -9.38 -12.43
CA PRO A 501 14.45 -9.62 -11.32
C PRO A 501 13.08 -8.98 -11.57
N LEU A 502 12.06 -9.50 -10.87
CA LEU A 502 10.77 -8.83 -10.77
C LEU A 502 10.94 -7.44 -10.14
N PHE A 503 10.01 -6.54 -10.44
CA PHE A 503 9.97 -5.23 -9.80
C PHE A 503 9.81 -5.38 -8.28
N ASP A 504 10.72 -4.77 -7.53
CA ASP A 504 10.63 -4.66 -6.07
C ASP A 504 10.18 -3.25 -5.67
N PRO A 505 8.89 -3.06 -5.29
CA PRO A 505 8.38 -1.75 -4.89
C PRO A 505 9.13 -1.14 -3.70
N ALA A 506 9.75 -1.97 -2.84
CA ALA A 506 10.46 -1.48 -1.67
C ALA A 506 11.78 -0.79 -2.02
N LYS A 507 12.47 -1.22 -3.09
CA LYS A 507 13.78 -0.69 -3.47
C LYS A 507 13.71 0.26 -4.66
N GLU A 508 12.78 0.02 -5.57
CA GLU A 508 12.87 0.57 -6.93
C GLU A 508 11.78 1.58 -7.26
N ALA A 509 10.68 1.60 -6.50
CA ALA A 509 9.57 2.51 -6.73
C ALA A 509 9.95 3.96 -6.44
N CYS A 510 9.78 4.84 -7.43
CA CYS A 510 9.82 6.28 -7.28
C CYS A 510 8.45 6.88 -7.63
N PRO A 511 7.75 7.54 -6.69
CA PRO A 511 6.52 8.26 -7.00
C PRO A 511 6.83 9.59 -7.71
N VAL A 512 6.22 9.80 -8.87
CA VAL A 512 6.43 10.99 -9.72
C VAL A 512 5.08 11.59 -10.06
N SER A 513 4.97 12.93 -10.13
CA SER A 513 3.74 13.55 -10.61
C SER A 513 3.45 13.07 -12.03
N CYS A 514 2.22 12.62 -12.29
CA CYS A 514 1.81 12.20 -13.63
C CYS A 514 2.11 13.29 -14.66
N GLY A 515 1.83 14.56 -14.34
CA GLY A 515 2.11 15.70 -15.22
C GLY A 515 3.61 15.88 -15.51
N GLU A 516 4.46 15.80 -14.48
CA GLU A 516 5.92 15.91 -14.62
C GLU A 516 6.50 14.78 -15.47
N LEU A 517 6.05 13.53 -15.27
CA LEU A 517 6.50 12.41 -16.10
C LEU A 517 6.06 12.58 -17.55
N GLN A 518 4.79 12.95 -17.79
CA GLN A 518 4.28 13.20 -19.14
C GLN A 518 5.09 14.29 -19.86
N GLN A 519 5.39 15.38 -19.15
CA GLN A 519 6.19 16.49 -19.68
C GLN A 519 7.63 16.05 -19.97
N MET A 520 8.26 15.30 -19.07
CA MET A 520 9.63 14.78 -19.23
C MET A 520 9.72 13.86 -20.45
N LEU A 521 8.80 12.89 -20.57
CA LEU A 521 8.75 11.97 -21.71
C LEU A 521 8.52 12.69 -23.03
N LYS A 522 7.65 13.71 -23.03
CA LYS A 522 7.38 14.55 -24.20
C LYS A 522 8.61 15.37 -24.60
N SER A 523 9.19 16.13 -23.66
CA SER A 523 10.35 17.01 -23.90
C SER A 523 11.59 16.24 -24.34
N ASN A 524 11.80 15.04 -23.79
CA ASN A 524 12.97 14.21 -24.08
C ASN A 524 12.74 13.20 -25.23
N ASN A 525 11.54 13.14 -25.81
CA ASN A 525 11.12 12.10 -26.76
C ASN A 525 11.45 10.68 -26.25
N ALA A 526 11.29 10.47 -24.94
CA ALA A 526 11.66 9.23 -24.28
C ALA A 526 10.54 8.19 -24.37
N LYS A 527 10.90 6.91 -24.30
CA LYS A 527 9.96 5.79 -24.34
C LYS A 527 9.66 5.30 -22.92
N ALA A 528 8.40 4.97 -22.68
CA ALA A 528 7.92 4.34 -21.46
C ALA A 528 7.25 3.00 -21.76
N TRP A 529 7.22 2.10 -20.79
CA TRP A 529 6.77 0.73 -20.98
C TRP A 529 5.80 0.27 -19.88
N LEU A 530 4.73 -0.43 -20.28
CA LEU A 530 3.76 -1.09 -19.42
C LEU A 530 3.80 -2.60 -19.65
N TRP A 531 3.49 -3.37 -18.62
CA TRP A 531 3.45 -4.83 -18.72
C TRP A 531 2.07 -5.32 -19.20
N ASP A 532 2.07 -6.10 -20.28
CA ASP A 532 0.91 -6.87 -20.76
C ASP A 532 1.01 -8.31 -20.26
N ASP A 533 0.09 -8.70 -19.38
CA ASP A 533 0.00 -10.02 -18.79
C ASP A 533 -0.54 -11.10 -19.73
N GLU A 534 -1.36 -10.72 -20.72
CA GLU A 534 -1.94 -11.65 -21.67
C GLU A 534 -0.89 -12.02 -22.73
N ALA A 535 -0.15 -11.02 -23.23
CA ALA A 535 0.94 -11.20 -24.18
C ALA A 535 2.31 -11.51 -23.54
N ASP A 536 2.42 -11.46 -22.21
CA ASP A 536 3.63 -11.78 -21.45
C ASP A 536 4.86 -10.96 -21.92
N ARG A 537 4.66 -9.66 -22.13
CA ARG A 537 5.68 -8.75 -22.66
C ARG A 537 5.50 -7.30 -22.20
N TRP A 538 6.59 -6.54 -22.27
CA TRP A 538 6.55 -5.08 -22.13
C TRP A 538 6.07 -4.43 -23.44
N GLU A 539 5.04 -3.60 -23.33
CA GLU A 539 4.47 -2.82 -24.41
C GLU A 539 4.75 -1.33 -24.23
N ARG A 540 4.93 -0.64 -25.35
CA ARG A 540 5.23 0.79 -25.34
C ARG A 540 3.96 1.57 -25.02
N VAL A 541 4.07 2.56 -24.13
CA VAL A 541 3.01 3.53 -23.84
C VAL A 541 3.45 4.94 -24.24
N ASN A 542 2.52 5.73 -24.78
CA ASN A 542 2.76 7.13 -25.08
C ASN A 542 2.53 8.02 -23.85
N HIS A 543 3.15 9.20 -23.81
CA HIS A 543 3.01 10.09 -22.66
C HIS A 543 1.54 10.47 -22.37
N TRP A 544 0.72 10.74 -23.40
CA TRP A 544 -0.70 11.09 -23.20
C TRP A 544 -1.58 9.91 -22.78
N GLU A 545 -1.07 8.68 -22.74
CA GLU A 545 -1.78 7.49 -22.25
C GLU A 545 -1.47 7.21 -20.78
N ILE A 546 -0.41 7.80 -20.23
CA ILE A 546 -0.04 7.65 -18.83
C ILE A 546 -1.12 8.31 -17.96
N ARG A 547 -1.60 7.58 -16.95
CA ARG A 547 -2.58 8.03 -15.97
C ARG A 547 -2.04 7.81 -14.56
N PRO A 548 -2.52 8.58 -13.55
CA PRO A 548 -2.26 8.29 -12.15
C PRO A 548 -2.42 6.81 -11.78
N GLY A 549 -1.59 6.33 -10.86
CA GLY A 549 -1.61 4.95 -10.37
C GLY A 549 -0.93 3.91 -11.28
N MET A 550 -0.56 4.27 -12.51
CA MET A 550 0.16 3.36 -13.40
C MET A 550 1.59 3.07 -12.88
N LEU A 551 2.02 1.81 -13.05
CA LEU A 551 3.40 1.38 -12.88
C LEU A 551 4.12 1.44 -14.23
N VAL A 552 5.08 2.36 -14.35
CA VAL A 552 5.78 2.65 -15.61
C VAL A 552 7.25 2.26 -15.49
N MET A 553 7.70 1.43 -16.42
CA MET A 553 9.13 1.09 -16.56
C MET A 553 9.81 2.08 -17.52
N LEU A 554 10.91 2.68 -17.06
CA LEU A 554 11.80 3.49 -17.88
C LEU A 554 13.13 2.76 -18.11
N LYS A 555 13.79 3.08 -19.23
CA LYS A 555 15.17 2.64 -19.45
C LYS A 555 16.12 3.48 -18.60
N ARG A 556 17.21 2.89 -18.10
CA ARG A 556 18.25 3.56 -17.29
C ARG A 556 18.72 4.89 -17.91
N ASP A 557 18.91 4.90 -19.24
CA ASP A 557 19.48 6.02 -19.97
C ASP A 557 18.51 7.21 -20.15
N VAL A 558 17.22 7.04 -19.87
CA VAL A 558 16.20 8.11 -19.85
C VAL A 558 16.51 9.11 -18.73
N GLY A 559 17.07 8.66 -17.60
CA GLY A 559 17.40 9.51 -16.46
C GLY A 559 16.18 10.01 -15.67
N GLY A 560 16.30 11.20 -15.09
CA GLY A 560 15.24 11.87 -14.33
C GLY A 560 15.34 11.73 -12.81
N TYR A 561 16.38 11.08 -12.28
CA TYR A 561 16.47 10.76 -10.85
C TYR A 561 17.90 10.87 -10.30
N ASP A 562 18.02 11.52 -9.14
CA ASP A 562 19.25 11.68 -8.35
C ASP A 562 19.06 11.12 -6.93
N LYS A 563 20.10 10.49 -6.37
CA LYS A 563 19.99 9.87 -5.03
C LYS A 563 19.89 10.90 -3.88
N THR A 564 20.35 12.14 -4.08
CA THR A 564 20.36 13.19 -3.05
C THR A 564 19.21 14.18 -3.20
N GLU A 565 18.63 14.29 -4.40
CA GLU A 565 17.54 15.22 -4.70
C GLU A 565 16.19 14.55 -5.03
N GLY A 566 16.20 13.24 -5.30
CA GLY A 566 15.04 12.46 -5.72
C GLY A 566 14.77 12.61 -7.22
N TRP A 567 13.49 12.61 -7.62
CA TRP A 567 13.08 12.91 -8.98
C TRP A 567 13.39 14.36 -9.32
N THR A 568 14.18 14.56 -10.36
CA THR A 568 14.57 15.87 -10.88
C THR A 568 13.98 16.15 -12.26
N GLY A 569 13.55 15.10 -12.97
CA GLY A 569 13.14 15.18 -14.37
C GLY A 569 14.28 15.48 -15.36
N ASP A 570 15.52 15.67 -14.88
CA ASP A 570 16.69 15.92 -15.72
C ASP A 570 17.28 14.61 -16.23
N LYS A 571 17.39 14.50 -17.56
CA LYS A 571 18.04 13.37 -18.26
C LYS A 571 19.49 13.13 -17.86
N SER A 572 20.17 14.13 -17.31
CA SER A 572 21.56 14.03 -16.84
C SER A 572 21.68 13.23 -15.54
N ASN A 573 20.64 13.25 -14.70
CA ASN A 573 20.59 12.48 -13.47
C ASN A 573 20.17 11.04 -13.77
N LYS A 574 21.14 10.12 -13.71
CA LYS A 574 20.97 8.70 -14.02
C LYS A 574 21.45 7.85 -12.86
N LEU A 575 20.70 6.79 -12.57
CA LEU A 575 21.14 5.78 -11.62
C LEU A 575 22.40 5.08 -12.14
N ALA A 576 23.40 4.96 -11.27
CA ALA A 576 24.67 4.34 -11.57
C ALA A 576 24.52 2.85 -11.93
N GLU A 577 23.61 2.14 -11.27
CA GLU A 577 23.31 0.74 -11.49
C GLU A 577 21.80 0.52 -11.37
N VAL A 578 21.23 -0.27 -12.29
CA VAL A 578 19.85 -0.75 -12.22
C VAL A 578 19.80 -2.19 -12.76
N PRO A 579 18.86 -3.04 -12.31
CA PRO A 579 18.76 -4.40 -12.82
C PRO A 579 18.43 -4.46 -14.31
N ARG A 580 18.77 -5.58 -14.96
CA ARG A 580 18.31 -5.87 -16.32
C ARG A 580 16.78 -5.99 -16.36
N ALA A 581 16.17 -5.76 -17.52
CA ALA A 581 14.73 -5.93 -17.70
C ALA A 581 14.28 -7.38 -17.41
N GLY A 582 13.51 -7.54 -16.34
CA GLY A 582 12.81 -8.78 -16.00
C GLY A 582 11.37 -8.77 -16.52
N ARG A 583 10.66 -9.87 -16.29
CA ARG A 583 9.21 -9.93 -16.50
C ARG A 583 8.51 -8.96 -15.56
N GLY A 584 7.34 -8.44 -15.95
CA GLY A 584 6.44 -7.84 -14.97
C GLY A 584 5.97 -8.91 -13.98
N ALA A 585 5.48 -8.51 -12.81
CA ALA A 585 4.92 -9.45 -11.84
C ALA A 585 3.79 -10.24 -12.51
N THR A 586 4.05 -11.51 -12.85
CA THR A 586 3.19 -12.29 -13.73
C THR A 586 1.97 -12.81 -12.98
N LEU A 587 0.79 -12.49 -13.52
CA LEU A 587 -0.50 -12.96 -13.02
C LEU A 587 -0.74 -14.48 -13.19
N ARG A 588 0.19 -15.22 -13.80
CA ARG A 588 0.06 -16.66 -14.09
C ARG A 588 0.70 -17.56 -13.05
N ASP A 589 1.67 -17.07 -12.28
CA ASP A 589 2.47 -17.92 -11.41
C ASP A 589 1.66 -18.35 -10.17
N ASP A 590 1.84 -19.61 -9.78
CA ASP A 590 1.23 -20.21 -8.61
C ASP A 590 2.33 -20.39 -7.55
N ALA A 591 2.84 -19.26 -7.05
CA ALA A 591 4.02 -19.19 -6.18
C ALA A 591 3.86 -20.01 -4.88
N TRP A 592 2.63 -20.34 -4.49
CA TRP A 592 2.27 -21.14 -3.31
C TRP A 592 2.14 -22.64 -3.62
N THR A 593 2.12 -23.05 -4.89
CA THR A 593 2.37 -24.45 -5.27
C THR A 593 3.86 -24.78 -5.24
N GLU A 594 4.73 -23.78 -5.43
CA GLU A 594 6.19 -23.87 -5.27
C GLU A 594 6.63 -23.71 -3.80
N VAL A 595 6.13 -24.57 -2.93
CA VAL A 595 6.68 -24.72 -1.57
C VAL A 595 7.82 -25.71 -1.64
N GLY A 596 8.90 -25.52 -0.87
CA GLY A 596 10.16 -26.26 -0.99
C GLY A 596 10.11 -27.77 -0.65
N TYR A 597 8.99 -28.44 -0.90
CA TYR A 597 8.72 -29.85 -0.62
C TYR A 597 7.66 -30.39 -1.60
N TRP A 598 7.62 -31.72 -1.75
CA TRP A 598 6.50 -32.42 -2.38
C TRP A 598 5.48 -32.83 -1.32
N SER A 599 4.19 -32.74 -1.66
CA SER A 599 3.10 -33.32 -0.83
C SER A 599 2.02 -33.93 -1.69
N ARG A 600 1.38 -34.97 -1.14
CA ARG A 600 0.22 -35.61 -1.77
C ARG A 600 -0.98 -34.67 -1.74
N LEU A 601 -1.79 -34.72 -2.80
CA LEU A 601 -3.00 -33.93 -2.91
C LEU A 601 -3.97 -34.19 -1.76
N GLU A 602 -4.19 -35.45 -1.41
CA GLU A 602 -5.13 -35.84 -0.34
C GLU A 602 -4.70 -35.35 1.05
N ASP A 603 -3.38 -35.34 1.33
CA ASP A 603 -2.85 -34.87 2.62
C ASP A 603 -3.01 -33.36 2.72
N HIS A 604 -2.68 -32.62 1.66
CA HIS A 604 -2.86 -31.17 1.62
C HIS A 604 -4.33 -30.73 1.76
N LEU A 605 -5.27 -31.43 1.11
CA LEU A 605 -6.70 -31.14 1.26
C LEU A 605 -7.19 -31.36 2.70
N LYS A 606 -6.69 -32.40 3.38
CA LYS A 606 -7.00 -32.64 4.80
C LYS A 606 -6.38 -31.57 5.71
N ASP A 607 -5.15 -31.17 5.44
CA ASP A 607 -4.47 -30.10 6.18
C ASP A 607 -5.23 -28.77 6.03
N ALA A 608 -5.57 -28.38 4.81
CA ALA A 608 -6.33 -27.15 4.55
C ALA A 608 -7.70 -27.16 5.24
N ARG A 609 -8.37 -28.32 5.27
CA ARG A 609 -9.63 -28.49 6.01
C ARG A 609 -9.44 -28.29 7.52
N ARG A 610 -8.42 -28.93 8.11
CA ARG A 610 -8.10 -28.81 9.55
C ARG A 610 -7.79 -27.36 9.92
N GLU A 611 -6.94 -26.67 9.16
CA GLU A 611 -6.58 -25.27 9.45
C GLU A 611 -7.81 -24.35 9.34
N ALA A 612 -8.73 -24.63 8.40
CA ALA A 612 -9.99 -23.90 8.29
C ALA A 612 -10.93 -24.16 9.48
N GLU A 613 -11.02 -25.40 9.97
CA GLU A 613 -11.79 -25.76 11.17
C GLU A 613 -11.26 -25.01 12.40
N GLU A 614 -9.94 -25.02 12.61
CA GLU A 614 -9.28 -24.28 13.70
C GLU A 614 -9.54 -22.78 13.62
N LEU A 615 -9.41 -22.18 12.43
CA LEU A 615 -9.70 -20.77 12.17
C LEU A 615 -11.16 -20.43 12.48
N CYS A 616 -12.11 -21.20 11.96
CA CYS A 616 -13.53 -20.96 12.20
C CYS A 616 -13.87 -21.06 13.69
N THR A 617 -13.30 -22.03 14.42
CA THR A 617 -13.49 -22.15 15.87
C THR A 617 -12.92 -20.94 16.61
N ALA A 618 -11.69 -20.54 16.32
CA ALA A 618 -11.05 -19.39 16.96
C ALA A 618 -11.80 -18.07 16.71
N LEU A 619 -12.35 -17.91 15.50
CA LEU A 619 -13.15 -16.76 15.10
C LEU A 619 -14.63 -16.87 15.49
N SER A 620 -15.06 -17.97 16.10
CA SER A 620 -16.47 -18.25 16.44
C SER A 620 -17.41 -18.06 15.24
N LEU A 621 -17.07 -18.68 14.10
CA LEU A 621 -17.94 -18.82 12.94
C LEU A 621 -18.76 -20.10 13.08
N GLU A 622 -20.04 -20.04 12.75
CA GLU A 622 -20.99 -21.13 12.96
C GLU A 622 -21.89 -21.34 11.72
N GLY A 623 -22.63 -22.45 11.71
CA GLY A 623 -23.65 -22.76 10.70
C GLY A 623 -23.10 -22.89 9.28
N ASP A 624 -23.89 -22.44 8.30
CA ASP A 624 -23.54 -22.57 6.89
C ASP A 624 -22.32 -21.75 6.47
N ILE A 625 -22.00 -20.66 7.18
CA ILE A 625 -20.77 -19.89 6.92
C ILE A 625 -19.54 -20.72 7.28
N GLN A 626 -19.52 -21.33 8.47
CA GLN A 626 -18.44 -22.23 8.89
C GLN A 626 -18.33 -23.41 7.92
N LYS A 627 -19.46 -24.05 7.60
CA LYS A 627 -19.49 -25.18 6.67
C LYS A 627 -18.93 -24.79 5.30
N ALA A 628 -19.26 -23.60 4.80
CA ALA A 628 -18.76 -23.13 3.51
C ALA A 628 -17.24 -22.91 3.50
N VAL A 629 -16.67 -22.29 4.54
CA VAL A 629 -15.21 -22.06 4.64
C VAL A 629 -14.44 -23.38 4.76
N VAL A 630 -14.91 -24.29 5.59
CA VAL A 630 -14.27 -25.60 5.82
C VAL A 630 -14.30 -26.47 4.56
N GLU A 631 -15.46 -26.59 3.92
CA GLU A 631 -15.61 -27.42 2.72
C GLU A 631 -14.92 -26.79 1.50
N ALA A 632 -14.93 -25.45 1.36
CA ALA A 632 -14.14 -24.77 0.35
C ALA A 632 -12.64 -25.05 0.55
N SER A 633 -12.12 -24.91 1.76
CA SER A 633 -10.70 -25.17 2.05
C SER A 633 -10.32 -26.63 1.82
N GLY A 634 -11.19 -27.58 2.19
CA GLY A 634 -10.94 -29.01 1.97
C GLY A 634 -11.08 -29.48 0.53
N LEU A 635 -11.59 -28.65 -0.39
CA LEU A 635 -11.88 -29.02 -1.78
C LEU A 635 -11.32 -28.02 -2.82
N HIS A 636 -10.68 -26.92 -2.40
CA HIS A 636 -10.22 -25.84 -3.29
C HIS A 636 -9.23 -26.31 -4.36
N ASP A 637 -8.50 -27.40 -4.07
CA ASP A 637 -7.38 -27.90 -4.85
C ASP A 637 -7.70 -29.19 -5.63
N LEU A 638 -8.96 -29.65 -5.66
CA LEU A 638 -9.37 -30.83 -6.44
C LEU A 638 -8.90 -30.76 -7.90
N GLY A 639 -8.94 -29.58 -8.50
CA GLY A 639 -8.51 -29.31 -9.87
C GLY A 639 -7.03 -29.60 -10.14
N LYS A 640 -6.18 -29.69 -9.10
CA LYS A 640 -4.79 -30.14 -9.27
C LYS A 640 -4.72 -31.59 -9.71
N ALA A 641 -5.76 -32.40 -9.50
CA ALA A 641 -5.86 -33.75 -10.05
C ALA A 641 -5.99 -33.78 -11.59
N HIS A 642 -6.23 -32.64 -12.24
CA HIS A 642 -6.40 -32.58 -13.68
C HIS A 642 -5.12 -33.05 -14.40
N PRO A 643 -5.23 -33.93 -15.44
CA PRO A 643 -4.06 -34.52 -16.10
C PRO A 643 -3.05 -33.49 -16.64
N GLN A 644 -3.54 -32.39 -17.22
CA GLN A 644 -2.69 -31.30 -17.71
C GLN A 644 -1.91 -30.60 -16.59
N TRP A 645 -2.51 -30.43 -15.40
CA TRP A 645 -1.81 -29.83 -14.25
C TRP A 645 -0.72 -30.76 -13.74
N GLN A 646 -1.05 -32.04 -13.56
CA GLN A 646 -0.13 -33.07 -13.11
C GLN A 646 1.03 -33.28 -14.10
N ALA A 647 0.77 -33.19 -15.42
CA ALA A 647 1.80 -33.34 -16.45
C ALA A 647 2.78 -32.15 -16.50
N ALA A 648 2.40 -30.98 -15.98
CA ALA A 648 3.25 -29.80 -15.96
C ALA A 648 4.25 -29.77 -14.79
N LEU A 649 4.08 -30.65 -13.79
CA LEU A 649 4.97 -30.72 -12.63
C LEU A 649 6.42 -30.95 -13.07
N PRO A 650 7.39 -30.18 -12.56
CA PRO A 650 8.78 -30.28 -13.01
C PRO A 650 9.44 -31.60 -12.62
N ASP A 651 8.97 -32.22 -11.53
CA ASP A 651 9.48 -33.48 -11.00
C ASP A 651 8.47 -34.14 -10.04
N ARG A 652 8.48 -35.48 -10.00
CA ARG A 652 7.65 -36.30 -9.10
C ARG A 652 8.45 -37.29 -8.26
N SER A 653 9.77 -37.23 -8.34
CA SER A 653 10.64 -38.27 -7.78
C SER A 653 10.52 -38.40 -6.26
N GLY A 654 10.18 -37.34 -5.54
CA GLY A 654 10.02 -37.37 -4.09
C GLY A 654 8.80 -38.16 -3.59
N ILE A 655 7.72 -38.25 -4.37
CA ILE A 655 6.53 -39.04 -4.02
C ILE A 655 6.01 -39.72 -5.30
N PRO A 656 6.62 -40.84 -5.72
CA PRO A 656 6.19 -41.57 -6.91
C PRO A 656 4.73 -42.04 -6.80
N ASP A 657 4.07 -42.15 -7.95
CA ASP A 657 2.73 -42.74 -8.10
C ASP A 657 1.59 -42.07 -7.31
N ALA A 658 1.79 -40.84 -6.82
CA ALA A 658 0.76 -40.03 -6.18
C ALA A 658 0.39 -38.79 -7.01
N LEU A 659 -0.85 -38.31 -6.84
CA LEU A 659 -1.21 -36.96 -7.23
C LEU A 659 -0.58 -35.98 -6.25
N LEU A 660 0.11 -34.97 -6.77
CA LEU A 660 0.77 -33.97 -5.95
C LEU A 660 -0.07 -32.70 -5.87
N ALA A 661 -0.08 -32.07 -4.69
CA ALA A 661 -0.64 -30.72 -4.52
C ALA A 661 0.44 -29.63 -4.59
N LYS A 662 1.66 -29.98 -4.17
CA LYS A 662 2.78 -29.06 -4.03
C LYS A 662 4.03 -29.67 -4.64
N SER A 663 4.92 -28.80 -5.15
CA SER A 663 6.17 -29.20 -5.79
C SER A 663 7.30 -28.30 -5.29
N PRO A 664 8.54 -28.82 -5.23
CA PRO A 664 9.69 -28.04 -4.77
C PRO A 664 9.93 -26.83 -5.66
N ARG A 665 10.66 -25.87 -5.10
CA ARG A 665 11.15 -24.72 -5.86
C ARG A 665 12.18 -25.21 -6.86
N VAL A 666 12.06 -24.76 -8.11
CA VAL A 666 13.03 -25.11 -9.15
C VAL A 666 13.90 -23.90 -9.48
N VAL A 667 15.20 -24.09 -9.41
CA VAL A 667 16.18 -23.18 -10.00
C VAL A 667 16.72 -23.81 -11.26
N ALA A 668 16.96 -23.00 -12.27
CA ALA A 668 17.60 -23.46 -13.49
C ALA A 668 18.67 -22.49 -13.98
N ALA A 669 19.61 -23.03 -14.74
CA ALA A 669 20.64 -22.28 -15.43
C ALA A 669 20.78 -22.76 -16.88
N ASP A 670 20.74 -21.84 -17.84
CA ASP A 670 21.04 -22.15 -19.24
C ASP A 670 22.55 -22.00 -19.44
N VAL A 671 23.21 -23.08 -19.82
CA VAL A 671 24.67 -23.18 -19.89
C VAL A 671 25.12 -23.49 -21.30
N ARG A 672 26.18 -22.79 -21.74
CA ARG A 672 26.91 -23.07 -22.96
C ARG A 672 28.30 -23.60 -22.60
N GLY A 673 28.61 -24.83 -23.02
CA GLY A 673 29.91 -25.47 -22.74
C GLY A 673 29.83 -26.47 -21.60
N ASP A 674 30.69 -26.32 -20.59
CA ASP A 674 30.87 -27.32 -19.52
C ASP A 674 29.74 -27.27 -18.46
N ALA A 675 28.68 -28.04 -18.69
CA ALA A 675 27.58 -28.23 -17.75
C ALA A 675 28.02 -28.83 -16.41
N PHE A 676 29.07 -29.66 -16.40
CA PHE A 676 29.55 -30.32 -15.19
C PHE A 676 30.18 -29.32 -14.21
N ALA A 677 30.97 -28.38 -14.74
CA ALA A 677 31.53 -27.28 -13.94
C ALA A 677 30.43 -26.44 -13.26
N VAL A 678 29.36 -26.11 -13.99
CA VAL A 678 28.24 -25.33 -13.41
C VAL A 678 27.49 -26.13 -12.34
N ARG A 679 27.26 -27.43 -12.53
CA ARG A 679 26.69 -28.30 -11.49
C ARG A 679 27.57 -28.34 -10.23
N ALA A 680 28.89 -28.44 -10.39
CA ALA A 680 29.83 -28.44 -9.28
C ALA A 680 29.83 -27.12 -8.51
N GLU A 681 29.80 -25.96 -9.20
CA GLU A 681 29.69 -24.65 -8.54
C GLU A 681 28.34 -24.48 -7.82
N PHE A 682 27.23 -24.92 -8.44
CA PHE A 682 25.93 -24.86 -7.80
C PHE A 682 25.86 -25.72 -6.53
N LEU A 683 26.50 -26.90 -6.51
CA LEU A 683 26.57 -27.74 -5.31
C LEU A 683 27.34 -27.08 -4.16
N LYS A 684 28.31 -26.21 -4.43
CA LYS A 684 28.96 -25.41 -3.38
C LYS A 684 27.99 -24.39 -2.77
N LEU A 685 27.11 -23.82 -3.60
CA LEU A 685 26.11 -22.81 -3.21
C LEU A 685 24.92 -23.44 -2.45
N ARG A 686 24.43 -24.58 -2.94
CA ARG A 686 23.31 -25.34 -2.36
C ARG A 686 23.67 -26.83 -2.32
N PRO A 687 24.41 -27.28 -1.30
CA PRO A 687 24.82 -28.68 -1.19
C PRO A 687 23.63 -29.64 -1.15
N LYS A 688 22.51 -29.21 -0.56
CA LYS A 688 21.28 -29.97 -0.34
C LYS A 688 20.33 -30.01 -1.53
N ALA A 689 20.67 -29.37 -2.65
CA ALA A 689 19.82 -29.37 -3.83
C ALA A 689 19.71 -30.77 -4.46
N TYR A 690 18.50 -31.10 -4.91
CA TYR A 690 18.26 -32.31 -5.69
C TYR A 690 18.37 -31.99 -7.19
N SER A 691 19.19 -32.76 -7.91
CA SER A 691 19.43 -32.51 -9.34
C SER A 691 18.28 -33.05 -10.18
N LEU A 692 17.69 -32.19 -11.00
CA LEU A 692 16.66 -32.57 -11.96
C LEU A 692 17.28 -32.85 -13.34
N PRO A 693 16.58 -33.59 -14.23
CA PRO A 693 17.08 -33.91 -15.57
C PRO A 693 17.41 -32.66 -16.40
N ASP A 694 18.47 -32.75 -17.21
CA ASP A 694 18.89 -31.69 -18.12
C ASP A 694 17.90 -31.53 -19.29
N GLU A 695 17.71 -30.30 -19.75
CA GLU A 695 16.88 -29.99 -20.92
C GLU A 695 17.74 -29.36 -22.02
N ALA A 696 17.72 -29.94 -23.22
CA ALA A 696 18.31 -29.28 -24.38
C ALA A 696 17.43 -28.08 -24.78
N ARG A 697 18.03 -26.90 -24.93
CA ARG A 697 17.30 -25.66 -25.23
C ARG A 697 18.04 -24.81 -26.24
N ARG A 698 17.32 -23.86 -26.84
CA ARG A 698 17.88 -22.85 -27.73
C ARG A 698 17.56 -21.47 -27.18
N ARG A 699 18.59 -20.63 -27.01
CA ARG A 699 18.43 -19.23 -26.59
C ARG A 699 18.95 -18.30 -27.68
N GLY A 700 18.03 -17.59 -28.33
CA GLY A 700 18.32 -16.83 -29.54
C GLY A 700 18.82 -17.76 -30.66
N ARG A 701 20.10 -17.62 -31.05
CA ARG A 701 20.75 -18.49 -32.04
C ARG A 701 21.68 -19.55 -31.42
N GLU A 702 21.85 -19.55 -30.10
CA GLU A 702 22.76 -20.46 -29.39
C GLU A 702 22.02 -21.70 -28.89
N ASP A 703 22.64 -22.87 -29.04
CA ASP A 703 22.22 -24.10 -28.37
C ASP A 703 22.83 -24.14 -26.97
N VAL A 704 21.99 -24.37 -25.95
CA VAL A 704 22.35 -24.36 -24.54
C VAL A 704 21.74 -25.57 -23.84
N VAL A 705 22.37 -26.02 -22.76
CA VAL A 705 21.79 -27.05 -21.88
C VAL A 705 21.24 -26.35 -20.65
N ARG A 706 19.95 -26.56 -20.37
CA ARG A 706 19.30 -26.09 -19.17
C ARG A 706 19.49 -27.10 -18.05
N LEU A 707 20.29 -26.72 -17.08
CA LEU A 707 20.47 -27.45 -15.82
C LEU A 707 19.35 -27.03 -14.87
N ARG A 708 18.84 -27.99 -14.10
CA ARG A 708 17.72 -27.76 -13.17
C ARG A 708 18.00 -28.41 -11.82
N TRP A 709 17.54 -27.76 -10.77
CA TRP A 709 17.65 -28.21 -9.38
C TRP A 709 16.37 -27.92 -8.61
N ALA A 710 15.91 -28.91 -7.84
CA ALA A 710 14.89 -28.75 -6.82
C ALA A 710 15.55 -28.36 -5.49
N ILE A 711 15.01 -27.35 -4.81
CA ILE A 711 15.56 -26.80 -3.58
C ILE A 711 14.48 -26.49 -2.54
N ASP A 712 14.90 -26.52 -1.26
CA ASP A 712 14.04 -26.30 -0.10
C ASP A 712 13.68 -24.80 0.07
N ASP A 713 14.63 -23.91 -0.18
CA ASP A 713 14.53 -22.46 0.02
C ASP A 713 14.85 -21.68 -1.27
N ARG A 714 14.35 -20.43 -1.39
CA ARG A 714 14.71 -19.59 -2.55
C ARG A 714 16.18 -19.16 -2.46
N LEU A 715 16.82 -19.00 -3.62
CA LEU A 715 18.12 -18.35 -3.66
C LEU A 715 17.93 -16.86 -3.41
N SER A 716 18.81 -16.27 -2.62
CA SER A 716 18.94 -14.82 -2.50
C SER A 716 19.46 -14.21 -3.81
N ASP A 717 19.25 -12.90 -3.99
CA ASP A 717 19.74 -12.17 -5.16
C ASP A 717 21.27 -12.33 -5.35
N ALA A 718 22.02 -12.30 -4.25
CA ALA A 718 23.48 -12.49 -4.26
C ALA A 718 23.90 -13.89 -4.70
N GLU A 719 23.13 -14.91 -4.35
CA GLU A 719 23.38 -16.30 -4.74
C GLU A 719 23.04 -16.54 -6.21
N LEU A 720 21.93 -15.97 -6.69
CA LEU A 720 21.59 -15.96 -8.12
C LEU A 720 22.64 -15.22 -8.94
N GLU A 721 23.14 -14.10 -8.44
CA GLU A 721 24.18 -13.33 -9.10
C GLU A 721 25.50 -14.10 -9.15
N SER A 722 25.89 -14.76 -8.06
CA SER A 722 27.06 -15.64 -8.03
C SER A 722 26.95 -16.75 -9.08
N LEU A 723 25.78 -17.37 -9.22
CA LEU A 723 25.52 -18.40 -10.23
C LEU A 723 25.59 -17.83 -11.66
N ARG A 724 25.07 -16.62 -11.89
CA ARG A 724 25.11 -15.94 -13.20
C ARG A 724 26.55 -15.59 -13.64
N HIS A 725 27.47 -15.41 -12.71
CA HIS A 725 28.88 -15.14 -12.99
C HIS A 725 29.72 -16.38 -13.28
N VAL A 726 29.19 -17.58 -13.09
CA VAL A 726 29.90 -18.83 -13.43
C VAL A 726 30.13 -18.90 -14.95
N ALA A 727 31.36 -19.22 -15.34
CA ALA A 727 31.75 -19.29 -16.74
C ALA A 727 30.84 -20.26 -17.53
N GLY A 728 30.33 -19.80 -18.68
CA GLY A 728 29.43 -20.59 -19.52
C GLY A 728 27.95 -20.44 -19.19
N VAL A 729 27.57 -19.92 -18.02
CA VAL A 729 26.18 -19.58 -17.71
C VAL A 729 25.75 -18.41 -18.59
N ARG A 730 24.59 -18.55 -19.24
CA ARG A 730 23.92 -17.50 -20.03
C ARG A 730 22.76 -16.91 -19.27
N TRP A 731 22.08 -17.75 -18.50
CA TRP A 731 20.92 -17.39 -17.69
C TRP A 731 20.91 -18.23 -16.43
N ALA A 732 20.48 -17.65 -15.32
CA ALA A 732 20.07 -18.42 -14.15
C ALA A 732 18.95 -17.72 -13.39
N GLY A 733 17.99 -18.49 -12.90
CA GLY A 733 16.82 -17.98 -12.21
C GLY A 733 15.91 -19.08 -11.66
N HIS A 734 14.93 -18.67 -10.86
CA HIS A 734 13.83 -19.54 -10.48
C HIS A 734 12.92 -19.80 -11.68
N LEU A 735 12.54 -21.07 -11.89
CA LEU A 735 11.56 -21.45 -12.90
C LEU A 735 10.16 -21.41 -12.30
N PRO A 736 9.26 -20.54 -12.79
CA PRO A 736 7.88 -20.52 -12.32
C PRO A 736 7.11 -21.76 -12.81
N PHE A 737 6.28 -22.32 -11.95
CA PHE A 737 5.36 -23.41 -12.27
C PHE A 737 4.16 -22.89 -13.06
N ARG A 738 3.92 -23.50 -14.23
CA ARG A 738 2.92 -23.04 -15.21
C ARG A 738 2.11 -24.21 -15.77
N PRO A 739 1.02 -24.61 -15.11
CA PRO A 739 0.20 -25.75 -15.55
C PRO A 739 -0.68 -25.47 -16.77
N GLY A 740 -0.76 -24.23 -17.24
CA GLY A 740 -1.58 -23.84 -18.38
C GLY A 740 -3.10 -23.90 -18.12
N LEU A 741 -3.51 -24.14 -16.87
CA LEU A 741 -4.91 -24.10 -16.43
C LEU A 741 -5.01 -23.53 -15.01
N ARG A 742 -6.20 -23.06 -14.64
CA ARG A 742 -6.56 -22.66 -13.27
C ARG A 742 -7.20 -23.82 -12.54
N HIS A 743 -6.50 -24.38 -11.55
CA HIS A 743 -6.99 -25.53 -10.80
C HIS A 743 -8.17 -25.15 -9.92
N GLU A 744 -8.20 -23.93 -9.40
CA GLU A 744 -9.31 -23.39 -8.62
C GLU A 744 -10.63 -23.38 -9.39
N VAL A 745 -10.56 -23.12 -10.70
CA VAL A 745 -11.72 -23.18 -11.60
C VAL A 745 -12.14 -24.64 -11.82
N ALA A 746 -11.19 -25.54 -12.09
CA ALA A 746 -11.52 -26.96 -12.22
C ALA A 746 -12.15 -27.54 -10.93
N SER A 747 -11.66 -27.15 -9.75
CA SER A 747 -12.26 -27.49 -8.46
C SER A 747 -13.70 -26.98 -8.37
N ALA A 748 -13.92 -25.70 -8.70
CA ALA A 748 -15.25 -25.09 -8.65
C ALA A 748 -16.25 -25.75 -9.63
N LEU A 749 -15.82 -26.12 -10.83
CA LEU A 749 -16.66 -26.83 -11.82
C LEU A 749 -17.07 -28.23 -11.31
N ALA A 750 -16.16 -28.95 -10.64
CA ALA A 750 -16.47 -30.24 -10.01
C ALA A 750 -17.41 -30.06 -8.82
N MET A 751 -17.13 -29.06 -7.97
CA MET A 751 -17.94 -28.77 -6.79
C MET A 751 -19.35 -28.32 -7.17
N TRP A 752 -19.48 -27.51 -8.23
CA TRP A 752 -20.77 -27.04 -8.74
C TRP A 752 -21.63 -28.19 -9.24
N ARG A 753 -21.03 -29.11 -10.01
CA ARG A 753 -21.69 -30.34 -10.48
C ARG A 753 -22.27 -31.13 -9.31
N LYS A 754 -21.42 -31.42 -8.32
CA LYS A 754 -21.80 -32.21 -7.14
C LYS A 754 -22.88 -31.50 -6.33
N TYR A 755 -22.79 -30.19 -6.18
CA TYR A 755 -23.81 -29.39 -5.49
C TYR A 755 -25.18 -29.46 -6.20
N ARG A 756 -25.21 -29.37 -7.53
CA ARG A 756 -26.46 -29.41 -8.31
C ARG A 756 -27.09 -30.81 -8.36
N ASP A 757 -26.28 -31.83 -8.61
CA ASP A 757 -26.76 -33.21 -8.81
C ASP A 757 -27.21 -33.87 -7.50
N SER A 758 -26.77 -33.37 -6.33
CA SER A 758 -27.13 -33.95 -5.03
C SER A 758 -28.50 -33.47 -4.55
N GLU A 759 -29.36 -34.42 -4.14
CA GLU A 759 -30.64 -34.15 -3.46
C GLU A 759 -30.42 -33.49 -2.10
N THR A 760 -29.45 -33.98 -1.32
CA THR A 760 -28.98 -33.35 -0.08
C THR A 760 -27.72 -32.55 -0.38
N LYS A 761 -27.75 -31.23 -0.15
CA LYS A 761 -26.62 -30.36 -0.51
C LYS A 761 -25.40 -30.68 0.37
N PRO A 762 -24.27 -31.13 -0.22
CA PRO A 762 -23.09 -31.51 0.56
C PRO A 762 -22.49 -30.31 1.30
N TYR A 763 -22.58 -29.14 0.69
CA TYR A 763 -22.14 -27.84 1.19
C TYR A 763 -22.99 -26.73 0.58
N PRO A 764 -22.99 -25.51 1.16
CA PRO A 764 -23.67 -24.36 0.58
C PRO A 764 -23.01 -23.92 -0.74
N ALA A 765 -23.77 -23.24 -1.61
CA ALA A 765 -23.28 -22.63 -2.86
C ALA A 765 -22.09 -21.69 -2.62
N LEU A 766 -22.07 -21.01 -1.47
CA LEU A 766 -20.95 -20.20 -1.02
C LEU A 766 -19.61 -20.97 -1.00
N ALA A 767 -19.61 -22.27 -0.68
CA ALA A 767 -18.38 -23.08 -0.68
C ALA A 767 -17.78 -23.20 -2.08
N VAL A 768 -18.63 -23.33 -3.10
CA VAL A 768 -18.20 -23.39 -4.51
C VAL A 768 -17.54 -22.09 -4.93
N TYR A 769 -18.14 -20.96 -4.53
CA TYR A 769 -17.57 -19.64 -4.77
C TYR A 769 -16.19 -19.50 -4.12
N LEU A 770 -16.10 -19.75 -2.82
CA LEU A 770 -14.87 -19.59 -2.04
C LEU A 770 -13.72 -20.47 -2.56
N ALA A 771 -14.02 -21.70 -3.01
CA ALA A 771 -13.05 -22.58 -3.62
C ALA A 771 -12.47 -22.02 -4.93
N ALA A 772 -13.28 -21.34 -5.76
CA ALA A 772 -12.81 -20.74 -7.01
C ALA A 772 -11.99 -19.46 -6.78
N THR A 773 -12.29 -18.71 -5.71
CA THR A 773 -11.76 -17.37 -5.49
C THR A 773 -10.50 -17.32 -4.63
N HIS A 774 -10.05 -18.45 -4.06
CA HIS A 774 -8.93 -18.47 -3.12
C HIS A 774 -7.61 -17.88 -3.68
N HIS A 775 -7.36 -17.96 -5.00
CA HIS A 775 -6.23 -17.28 -5.65
C HIS A 775 -6.50 -15.81 -6.03
N GLY A 776 -7.74 -15.35 -5.90
CA GLY A 776 -8.20 -14.01 -6.31
C GLY A 776 -8.38 -13.83 -7.82
N LYS A 777 -8.30 -14.91 -8.61
CA LYS A 777 -8.22 -14.89 -10.09
C LYS A 777 -9.57 -15.07 -10.78
N ALA A 778 -10.43 -15.94 -10.26
CA ALA A 778 -11.75 -16.26 -10.81
C ALA A 778 -12.88 -15.75 -9.89
N ARG A 779 -12.93 -14.43 -9.67
CA ARG A 779 -13.84 -13.83 -8.66
C ARG A 779 -15.20 -13.45 -9.22
N THR A 780 -15.25 -12.74 -10.34
CA THR A 780 -16.50 -12.16 -10.87
C THR A 780 -17.00 -12.87 -12.12
N VAL A 781 -16.10 -13.30 -13.00
CA VAL A 781 -16.45 -13.90 -14.29
C VAL A 781 -15.62 -15.16 -14.54
N MET A 782 -16.22 -16.18 -15.15
CA MET A 782 -15.54 -17.31 -15.76
C MET A 782 -15.49 -17.13 -17.28
N ARG A 783 -14.29 -17.10 -17.88
CA ARG A 783 -14.09 -16.80 -19.31
C ARG A 783 -13.14 -17.78 -20.00
N SER A 784 -13.28 -17.89 -21.32
CA SER A 784 -12.34 -18.57 -22.21
C SER A 784 -11.00 -17.82 -22.25
N THR A 785 -9.89 -18.56 -22.33
CA THR A 785 -8.56 -17.99 -22.60
C THR A 785 -8.11 -18.22 -24.05
N THR A 786 -8.82 -19.07 -24.79
CA THR A 786 -8.64 -19.23 -26.22
C THR A 786 -9.64 -18.37 -27.00
N GLY A 787 -9.29 -18.04 -28.25
CA GLY A 787 -10.21 -17.38 -29.18
C GLY A 787 -11.35 -18.27 -29.66
N GLU A 788 -11.29 -19.58 -29.45
CA GLU A 788 -12.27 -20.56 -29.92
C GLU A 788 -13.40 -20.84 -28.90
N GLY A 789 -13.30 -20.31 -27.67
CA GLY A 789 -14.29 -20.55 -26.64
C GLY A 789 -14.36 -22.02 -26.22
N ASP A 790 -13.23 -22.73 -26.27
CA ASP A 790 -13.14 -24.16 -26.01
C ASP A 790 -12.59 -24.49 -24.61
N ASP A 791 -12.29 -23.48 -23.81
CA ASP A 791 -11.82 -23.60 -22.43
C ASP A 791 -12.54 -22.64 -21.46
N VAL A 792 -12.30 -22.85 -20.16
CA VAL A 792 -12.62 -21.88 -19.10
C VAL A 792 -11.36 -21.71 -18.26
N PHE A 793 -10.70 -20.55 -18.35
CA PHE A 793 -9.43 -20.29 -17.64
C PHE A 793 -8.35 -21.40 -17.83
N GLY A 794 -8.23 -21.90 -19.06
CA GLY A 794 -7.31 -22.95 -19.47
C GLY A 794 -7.80 -24.37 -19.16
N VAL A 795 -8.96 -24.53 -18.52
CA VAL A 795 -9.61 -25.83 -18.29
C VAL A 795 -10.37 -26.23 -19.57
N PRO A 796 -9.97 -27.29 -20.28
CA PRO A 796 -10.58 -27.64 -21.56
C PRO A 796 -12.05 -28.07 -21.40
N SER A 797 -12.95 -27.47 -22.19
CA SER A 797 -14.41 -27.72 -22.17
C SER A 797 -14.91 -28.53 -23.37
N LYS A 798 -14.17 -28.55 -24.48
CA LYS A 798 -14.47 -29.33 -25.69
C LYS A 798 -13.42 -30.42 -25.91
N SER A 799 -13.62 -31.59 -25.31
CA SER A 799 -12.84 -32.79 -25.61
C SER A 799 -13.77 -33.96 -25.92
N SER A 800 -13.30 -34.97 -26.64
CA SER A 800 -14.08 -36.18 -26.98
C SER A 800 -14.48 -37.02 -25.75
N LYS A 801 -13.99 -36.65 -24.55
CA LYS A 801 -14.40 -37.19 -23.24
C LYS A 801 -14.75 -36.03 -22.29
N PRO A 802 -15.70 -36.21 -21.35
CA PRO A 802 -15.93 -35.22 -20.31
C PRO A 802 -14.65 -35.02 -19.49
N SER A 803 -14.25 -33.76 -19.30
CA SER A 803 -13.15 -33.43 -18.40
C SER A 803 -13.53 -33.91 -16.99
N LEU A 804 -12.68 -34.78 -16.43
CA LEU A 804 -12.93 -35.54 -15.21
C LEU A 804 -11.73 -35.41 -14.27
N LEU A 805 -11.99 -35.20 -12.99
CA LEU A 805 -10.98 -35.33 -11.94
C LEU A 805 -11.10 -36.73 -11.33
N VAL A 806 -9.97 -37.41 -11.16
CA VAL A 806 -9.91 -38.74 -10.54
C VAL A 806 -9.03 -38.66 -9.30
N ILE A 807 -9.61 -38.88 -8.12
CA ILE A 807 -8.92 -38.80 -6.82
C ILE A 807 -9.38 -39.99 -5.97
N GLY A 808 -8.45 -40.78 -5.42
CA GLY A 808 -8.81 -41.94 -4.58
C GLY A 808 -9.71 -43.00 -5.23
N GLY A 809 -9.89 -42.97 -6.55
CA GLY A 809 -10.85 -43.82 -7.29
C GLY A 809 -12.21 -43.16 -7.58
N ASP A 810 -12.51 -42.02 -6.96
CA ASP A 810 -13.72 -41.24 -7.24
C ASP A 810 -13.60 -40.51 -8.57
N GLN A 811 -14.72 -40.47 -9.32
CA GLN A 811 -14.83 -39.78 -10.59
C GLN A 811 -15.68 -38.52 -10.41
N LEU A 812 -15.05 -37.34 -10.55
CA LEU A 812 -15.69 -36.03 -10.39
C LEU A 812 -15.78 -35.32 -11.74
N PRO A 813 -16.92 -35.40 -12.45
CA PRO A 813 -17.13 -34.71 -13.73
C PRO A 813 -17.25 -33.19 -13.53
N LEU A 814 -16.66 -32.43 -14.46
CA LEU A 814 -16.71 -30.96 -14.44
C LEU A 814 -18.01 -30.44 -15.09
N ASP A 815 -18.71 -29.51 -14.43
CA ASP A 815 -19.89 -28.83 -14.99
C ASP A 815 -19.56 -27.46 -15.59
N PHE A 816 -19.44 -27.40 -16.91
CA PHE A 816 -19.18 -26.16 -17.64
C PHE A 816 -20.40 -25.26 -17.85
N SER A 817 -21.62 -25.68 -17.48
CA SER A 817 -22.82 -24.84 -17.64
C SER A 817 -22.72 -23.53 -16.85
N VAL A 818 -22.10 -23.59 -15.67
CA VAL A 818 -21.86 -22.40 -14.82
C VAL A 818 -21.02 -21.33 -15.52
N ALA A 819 -20.15 -21.71 -16.44
CA ALA A 819 -19.30 -20.78 -17.19
C ALA A 819 -19.96 -20.22 -18.46
N LYS A 820 -21.05 -20.84 -18.93
CA LYS A 820 -21.77 -20.44 -20.15
C LYS A 820 -22.97 -19.52 -19.87
N ASP A 821 -23.63 -19.71 -18.73
CA ASP A 821 -24.96 -19.13 -18.46
C ASP A 821 -24.93 -17.76 -17.74
N GLY A 822 -23.88 -16.96 -17.94
CA GLY A 822 -23.63 -15.72 -17.19
C GLY A 822 -24.25 -14.44 -17.76
N ALA A 823 -24.86 -14.51 -18.96
CA ALA A 823 -25.50 -13.38 -19.66
C ALA A 823 -26.85 -13.74 -20.28
N GLU A 824 -27.37 -14.95 -19.99
CA GLU A 824 -28.69 -15.34 -20.44
C GLU A 824 -29.72 -14.70 -19.52
N GLY A 825 -30.59 -13.90 -20.11
CA GLY A 825 -31.61 -13.17 -19.40
C GLY A 825 -32.64 -12.60 -20.36
N ARG A 826 -33.70 -12.03 -19.78
CA ARG A 826 -34.75 -11.35 -20.52
C ARG A 826 -34.96 -9.96 -19.93
N TRP A 827 -35.28 -9.01 -20.80
CA TRP A 827 -35.72 -7.70 -20.34
C TRP A 827 -37.15 -7.81 -19.82
N GLU A 828 -37.37 -7.46 -18.56
CA GLU A 828 -38.68 -7.28 -17.95
C GLU A 828 -38.88 -5.78 -17.67
N GLY A 829 -39.49 -5.06 -18.62
CA GLY A 829 -39.54 -3.60 -18.59
C GLY A 829 -38.16 -2.99 -18.87
N ASP A 830 -37.69 -2.11 -17.99
CA ASP A 830 -36.37 -1.45 -18.08
C ASP A 830 -35.26 -2.23 -17.33
N GLU A 831 -35.57 -3.40 -16.77
CA GLU A 831 -34.63 -4.22 -16.01
C GLU A 831 -34.26 -5.51 -16.77
N PHE A 832 -32.97 -5.85 -16.79
CA PHE A 832 -32.49 -7.12 -17.35
C PHE A 832 -32.47 -8.20 -16.26
N VAL A 833 -33.34 -9.19 -16.40
CA VAL A 833 -33.46 -10.31 -15.46
C VAL A 833 -32.67 -11.49 -15.99
N LEU A 834 -31.62 -11.90 -15.27
CA LEU A 834 -30.86 -13.11 -15.58
C LEU A 834 -31.76 -14.35 -15.41
N THR A 835 -31.75 -15.25 -16.38
CA THR A 835 -32.55 -16.48 -16.39
C THR A 835 -31.72 -17.75 -16.16
N GLY A 836 -30.39 -17.62 -16.12
CA GLY A 836 -29.45 -18.72 -15.93
C GLY A 836 -28.85 -18.77 -14.52
N TYR A 837 -28.60 -19.98 -14.01
CA TYR A 837 -27.89 -20.24 -12.75
C TYR A 837 -26.35 -20.18 -12.94
N GLY A 838 -25.87 -19.29 -13.80
CA GLY A 838 -24.46 -19.16 -14.16
C GLY A 838 -23.59 -18.54 -13.07
N TRP A 839 -22.28 -18.53 -13.29
CA TRP A 839 -21.29 -18.00 -12.34
C TRP A 839 -21.59 -16.57 -11.92
N THR A 840 -21.90 -15.69 -12.87
CA THR A 840 -22.29 -14.31 -12.59
C THR A 840 -23.52 -14.21 -11.69
N GLY A 841 -24.51 -15.10 -11.89
CA GLY A 841 -25.71 -15.17 -11.06
C GLY A 841 -25.40 -15.63 -9.63
N LEU A 842 -24.55 -16.66 -9.47
CA LEU A 842 -24.04 -17.08 -8.17
C LEU A 842 -23.34 -15.92 -7.44
N VAL A 843 -22.45 -15.20 -8.13
CA VAL A 843 -21.73 -14.05 -7.55
C VAL A 843 -22.70 -12.92 -7.19
N ALA A 844 -23.68 -12.63 -8.03
CA ALA A 844 -24.68 -11.60 -7.78
C ALA A 844 -25.52 -11.91 -6.53
N ASP A 845 -26.00 -13.15 -6.38
CA ASP A 845 -26.76 -13.58 -5.21
C ASP A 845 -25.92 -13.54 -3.93
N LEU A 846 -24.64 -13.95 -3.99
CA LEU A 846 -23.75 -13.89 -2.83
C LEU A 846 -23.40 -12.45 -2.43
N LEU A 847 -23.09 -11.60 -3.40
CA LEU A 847 -22.70 -10.21 -3.17
C LEU A 847 -23.90 -9.34 -2.77
N GLY A 848 -25.09 -9.68 -3.28
CA GLY A 848 -26.32 -8.93 -3.10
C GLY A 848 -26.46 -7.73 -4.03
N PRO A 849 -27.66 -7.12 -4.03
CA PRO A 849 -28.04 -6.13 -5.02
C PRO A 849 -27.16 -4.89 -4.95
N TRP A 850 -26.98 -4.23 -6.10
CA TRP A 850 -26.16 -3.04 -6.20
C TRP A 850 -26.79 -1.91 -5.39
N ARG A 851 -28.13 -1.78 -5.45
CA ARG A 851 -28.92 -0.90 -4.57
C ARG A 851 -29.77 -1.70 -3.58
N PRO A 852 -29.91 -1.26 -2.31
CA PRO A 852 -30.71 -1.98 -1.30
C PRO A 852 -32.17 -2.22 -1.70
N GLU A 853 -32.76 -1.32 -2.50
CA GLU A 853 -34.15 -1.37 -2.96
C GLU A 853 -34.41 -2.34 -4.12
N GLU A 854 -33.36 -2.82 -4.80
CA GLU A 854 -33.48 -3.75 -5.93
C GLU A 854 -33.73 -5.19 -5.45
N LYS A 855 -34.62 -5.91 -6.15
CA LYS A 855 -34.84 -7.34 -5.93
C LYS A 855 -33.80 -8.13 -6.72
N GLY A 856 -32.60 -8.26 -6.18
CA GLY A 856 -31.42 -8.80 -6.88
C GLY A 856 -31.25 -10.33 -6.89
N ASP A 857 -32.29 -11.12 -6.60
CA ASP A 857 -32.16 -12.57 -6.54
C ASP A 857 -32.26 -13.20 -7.94
N VAL A 858 -31.13 -13.66 -8.49
CA VAL A 858 -31.04 -14.50 -9.70
C VAL A 858 -31.50 -15.93 -9.41
N GLY A 859 -31.43 -16.35 -8.13
CA GLY A 859 -31.90 -17.65 -7.66
C GLY A 859 -30.88 -18.79 -7.79
N ALA A 860 -29.63 -18.46 -8.11
CA ALA A 860 -28.49 -19.38 -8.10
C ALA A 860 -28.13 -19.84 -6.67
N VAL A 861 -28.34 -18.98 -5.67
CA VAL A 861 -28.22 -19.32 -4.25
C VAL A 861 -29.62 -19.49 -3.65
N PRO A 862 -29.98 -20.67 -3.12
CA PRO A 862 -31.27 -20.89 -2.48
C PRO A 862 -31.52 -19.93 -1.31
N ALA A 863 -32.78 -19.56 -1.08
CA ALA A 863 -33.15 -18.59 -0.04
C ALA A 863 -32.78 -19.00 1.40
N GLY A 864 -32.57 -20.29 1.64
CA GLY A 864 -32.15 -20.83 2.94
C GLY A 864 -30.63 -20.89 3.15
N GLU A 865 -29.83 -20.50 2.15
CA GLU A 865 -28.37 -20.48 2.22
C GLU A 865 -27.81 -19.05 2.38
N PRO A 866 -26.54 -18.88 2.79
CA PRO A 866 -25.92 -17.57 2.88
C PRO A 866 -25.91 -16.81 1.54
N ARG A 867 -26.57 -15.65 1.50
CA ARG A 867 -26.66 -14.74 0.34
C ARG A 867 -26.69 -13.28 0.81
N HIS A 868 -26.51 -12.34 -0.11
CA HIS A 868 -26.49 -10.89 0.18
C HIS A 868 -25.46 -10.49 1.25
N LEU A 869 -24.30 -11.15 1.25
CA LEU A 869 -23.23 -10.94 2.21
C LEU A 869 -22.57 -9.56 2.03
N GLY A 870 -22.65 -8.98 0.84
CA GLY A 870 -21.95 -7.73 0.53
C GLY A 870 -20.44 -7.93 0.35
N PRO A 871 -19.74 -6.90 -0.14
CA PRO A 871 -18.34 -7.00 -0.50
C PRO A 871 -17.43 -7.27 0.71
N PHE A 872 -17.75 -6.75 1.90
CA PHE A 872 -16.90 -6.86 3.08
C PHE A 872 -16.92 -8.27 3.68
N ALA A 873 -18.10 -8.86 3.90
CA ALA A 873 -18.20 -10.21 4.45
C ALA A 873 -17.70 -11.26 3.44
N LEU A 874 -18.08 -11.11 2.17
CA LEU A 874 -17.68 -12.07 1.14
C LEU A 874 -16.15 -12.11 0.98
N ALA A 875 -15.49 -10.95 0.86
CA ALA A 875 -14.03 -10.88 0.77
C ALA A 875 -13.32 -11.37 2.05
N TYR A 876 -13.93 -11.21 3.23
CA TYR A 876 -13.37 -11.77 4.47
C TYR A 876 -13.40 -13.30 4.45
N LEU A 877 -14.47 -13.92 3.96
CA LEU A 877 -14.55 -15.37 3.84
C LEU A 877 -13.57 -15.91 2.78
N GLU A 878 -13.36 -15.17 1.68
CA GLU A 878 -12.30 -15.49 0.71
C GLU A 878 -10.91 -15.45 1.37
N ALA A 879 -10.66 -14.45 2.22
CA ALA A 879 -9.41 -14.33 2.96
C ALA A 879 -9.18 -15.56 3.86
N LEU A 880 -10.20 -16.04 4.58
CA LEU A 880 -10.07 -17.18 5.49
C LEU A 880 -9.69 -18.48 4.75
N VAL A 881 -10.32 -18.78 3.61
CA VAL A 881 -9.97 -19.97 2.81
C VAL A 881 -8.53 -19.88 2.32
N ARG A 882 -8.11 -18.70 1.87
CA ARG A 882 -6.73 -18.50 1.42
C ARG A 882 -5.71 -18.61 2.55
N ILE A 883 -6.03 -18.07 3.74
CA ILE A 883 -5.16 -18.18 4.92
C ILE A 883 -5.07 -19.63 5.40
N ALA A 884 -6.16 -20.40 5.31
CA ALA A 884 -6.14 -21.83 5.62
C ALA A 884 -5.19 -22.60 4.68
N ASP A 885 -5.21 -22.33 3.37
CA ASP A 885 -4.24 -22.90 2.42
C ASP A 885 -2.80 -22.46 2.73
N TRP A 886 -2.57 -21.18 3.07
CA TRP A 886 -1.25 -20.69 3.48
C TRP A 886 -0.70 -21.44 4.69
N ARG A 887 -1.52 -21.64 5.73
CA ARG A 887 -1.13 -22.40 6.92
C ARG A 887 -0.89 -23.86 6.62
N ALA A 888 -1.74 -24.48 5.79
CA ALA A 888 -1.56 -25.87 5.36
C ALA A 888 -0.33 -26.06 4.46
N SER A 889 0.14 -24.98 3.84
CA SER A 889 1.35 -24.95 3.00
C SER A 889 2.63 -24.64 3.79
N ASP A 890 2.52 -24.31 5.08
CA ASP A 890 3.68 -24.16 5.96
C ASP A 890 4.31 -25.53 6.21
N PRO A 891 5.61 -25.75 5.87
CA PRO A 891 6.28 -27.02 6.13
C PRO A 891 6.21 -27.51 7.58
N ALA A 892 6.01 -26.61 8.56
CA ALA A 892 5.88 -26.97 9.97
C ALA A 892 4.49 -27.56 10.31
N ARG A 893 3.49 -27.35 9.45
CA ARG A 893 2.09 -27.78 9.63
C ARG A 893 1.66 -28.84 8.60
N ALA A 894 2.35 -28.92 7.48
CA ALA A 894 2.05 -29.84 6.40
C ALA A 894 2.33 -31.30 6.79
N THR A 895 1.37 -32.16 6.57
CA THR A 895 1.50 -33.61 6.75
C THR A 895 2.06 -34.26 5.48
N GLY A 896 2.90 -35.28 5.65
CA GLY A 896 3.47 -36.02 4.51
C GLY A 896 4.38 -35.21 3.59
N ALA A 897 4.89 -34.05 4.05
CA ALA A 897 5.83 -33.23 3.30
C ALA A 897 7.18 -33.94 3.17
N CYS A 898 7.70 -34.01 1.94
CA CYS A 898 9.01 -34.58 1.64
C CYS A 898 9.89 -33.51 0.98
N LYS A 899 11.05 -33.19 1.55
CA LYS A 899 11.94 -32.14 1.02
C LYS A 899 12.93 -32.68 -0.01
N PRO A 900 13.34 -31.88 -1.02
CA PRO A 900 14.45 -32.19 -1.93
C PRO A 900 15.70 -32.72 -1.23
N SER A 901 16.05 -32.11 -0.10
CA SER A 901 17.20 -32.53 0.70
C SER A 901 17.08 -33.94 1.29
N GLU A 902 15.87 -34.38 1.65
CA GLU A 902 15.59 -35.71 2.22
C GLU A 902 15.65 -36.78 1.14
N VAL A 903 15.06 -36.52 -0.04
CA VAL A 903 15.10 -37.42 -1.21
C VAL A 903 16.55 -37.63 -1.66
N ARG A 904 17.34 -36.55 -1.73
CA ARG A 904 18.77 -36.62 -2.06
C ARG A 904 19.54 -37.51 -1.09
N ASP A 905 19.19 -37.46 0.19
CA ASP A 905 19.83 -38.26 1.25
C ASP A 905 19.28 -39.70 1.33
N GLY A 906 18.36 -40.08 0.44
CA GLY A 906 17.78 -41.42 0.34
C GLY A 906 16.80 -41.77 1.47
N ARG A 907 16.15 -40.76 2.08
CA ARG A 907 15.18 -40.92 3.18
C ARG A 907 13.74 -41.04 2.69
#